data_AF-A0A4V2Z7G8-F1
#
_entry.id   AF-A0A4V2Z7G8-F1
#
_cell.length_a   1.000
_cell.length_b   1.000
_cell.length_c   1.000
_cell.angle_alpha   90.00
_cell.angle_beta   90.00
_cell.angle_gamma   90.00
#
_symmetry.space_group_name_H-M   'P 1'
#
loop_
_entity.id
_entity.type
_entity.pdbx_description
1 polymer ?
#
loop_
_entity_poly.entity_id
_entity_poly.type
_entity_poly.pdbx_seq_one_letter_code
_entity_poly.pdbx_strand_id
1 'polypeptide(L)'
;MTSIGIRPRPAGTEPPARRPARSAWHAVANGVVLAWLALTAVAALVQHDLPAPRWLLIHLFLLGAVTNAIVTWTEHFATALLRIPPPPRRWPMARLAVLNTGIAAVLGGVAGGSPLLASGGAAAVVAVVAAHVTVLAVRGRGALGGRFAHVAGWYVWSGVALVAGGTFGGLLASGRVPSGWHAPVRAAHAHVNILGWVGLTVLGTLFTLWPTVLRTRMADGTGRIARWSLRAAVPGLAAAVGGLLADLRWLAAAGLLLYAAAAALALVPFVRTLLRRRPHTPASWMLAAGTAWFAVTLAADAARQSLDGLLPLVLVGFVGQTLLGALTFLLPVVLGGGPAVLKANAAVIERLWLPRVAAVNAAVPLLVLPVPGWLTRAAWIAVIAALGSFVALAAATVVRTHRPSPVVAGITAGVLLTALAAGVAAGSADQPGSTVAASGTRTVDVALADMRIRPGTIEAAPGTRLVLRVTNEDAMPHDLRLATGQATPMLDQGETATLTVPPLAEPVDGWCTVPGHRAAGMTMRITMTESPAGESAARPQGHAQGQAQHGTRHGTGPLDLAAPMSPEWRPYDAALKPAPGGEDHRVEIRATDRELEVAPGVRQQMWTFNGTVPGPVLRGKVGDVFTVTFVNDAAMGHGIDFHAGSLAPDVPMRTIQPGERLTYRFKAEHAGAWLYHCSTMPMLQHMGNGMYGAVIIDPPDLPRVDREYVLVHGELYLGRPGSAEQVAKMRDGRPDAWAFNGTAAGYDHAPLTARAGDRVRVWVVGAGPASGTAFHIVGAQFDTVYKEGAYLLRKGDDGGAQILDLAPGQGGFVEAVVPEAGHYPFVDHDMRHGEAGAHGILKVTG
;
A
#
# COMPACT_ATOMS: atom_id res chain seq x y z
N MET A 1 24.68 3.56 -80.04
CA MET A 1 24.37 4.92 -79.55
C MET A 1 23.21 4.76 -78.57
N THR A 2 23.20 5.26 -77.34
CA THR A 2 23.76 6.51 -76.79
C THR A 2 24.62 6.30 -75.53
N SER A 3 25.54 7.23 -75.24
CA SER A 3 26.54 7.13 -74.17
C SER A 3 26.05 7.69 -72.83
N ILE A 4 26.34 6.98 -71.72
CA ILE A 4 26.17 7.52 -70.36
C ILE A 4 27.43 8.32 -70.00
N GLY A 5 27.33 9.65 -70.02
CA GLY A 5 28.43 10.54 -69.65
C GLY A 5 28.63 10.64 -68.14
N ILE A 6 29.73 10.07 -67.62
CA ILE A 6 30.17 10.28 -66.24
C ILE A 6 30.93 11.61 -66.17
N ARG A 7 30.39 12.62 -65.49
CA ARG A 7 31.14 13.84 -65.15
C ARG A 7 32.07 13.59 -63.97
N PRO A 8 33.37 13.93 -64.05
CA PRO A 8 34.24 13.96 -62.88
C PRO A 8 33.74 14.98 -61.85
N ARG A 9 33.91 14.67 -60.58
CA ARG A 9 33.57 15.57 -59.46
C ARG A 9 34.69 16.62 -59.33
N PRO A 10 34.40 17.94 -59.27
CA PRO A 10 35.46 18.94 -59.11
C PRO A 10 36.15 18.76 -57.75
N ALA A 11 37.49 18.77 -57.76
CA ALA A 11 38.29 18.82 -56.55
C ALA A 11 38.19 20.23 -55.94
N GLY A 12 37.82 20.33 -54.65
CA GLY A 12 37.72 21.63 -53.97
C GLY A 12 36.68 21.73 -52.85
N THR A 13 35.77 20.76 -52.67
CA THR A 13 34.88 20.76 -51.51
C THR A 13 35.59 20.19 -50.28
N GLU A 14 35.76 21.01 -49.24
CA GLU A 14 36.17 20.54 -47.90
C GLU A 14 35.35 19.32 -47.45
N PRO A 15 35.94 18.40 -46.68
CA PRO A 15 35.18 17.30 -46.09
C PRO A 15 34.05 17.89 -45.22
N PRO A 16 32.78 17.48 -45.42
CA PRO A 16 31.66 18.09 -44.73
C PRO A 16 31.86 17.97 -43.22
N ALA A 17 31.87 19.11 -42.53
CA ALA A 17 32.15 19.21 -41.10
C ALA A 17 31.41 18.13 -40.32
N ARG A 18 32.16 17.35 -39.50
CA ARG A 18 31.63 16.24 -38.70
C ARG A 18 30.43 16.73 -37.88
N ARG A 19 29.20 16.43 -38.31
CA ARG A 19 27.95 16.85 -37.65
C ARG A 19 27.99 16.48 -36.15
N PRO A 20 28.16 17.45 -35.23
CA PRO A 20 28.03 17.18 -33.81
C PRO A 20 26.54 17.16 -33.42
N ALA A 21 26.28 17.03 -32.12
CA ALA A 21 25.07 17.56 -31.46
C ALA A 21 23.71 16.84 -31.58
N ARG A 22 23.56 15.70 -32.29
CA ARG A 22 22.32 14.87 -32.20
C ARG A 22 22.39 13.67 -31.24
N SER A 23 23.46 12.87 -31.24
CA SER A 23 23.58 11.68 -30.38
C SER A 23 23.63 12.00 -28.89
N ALA A 24 24.38 13.05 -28.52
CA ALA A 24 24.61 13.43 -27.12
C ALA A 24 23.32 13.71 -26.32
N TRP A 25 22.29 14.34 -26.92
CA TRP A 25 21.01 14.57 -26.24
C TRP A 25 20.28 13.25 -25.93
N HIS A 26 20.20 12.36 -26.90
CA HIS A 26 19.56 11.07 -26.70
C HIS A 26 20.33 10.19 -25.70
N ALA A 27 21.65 10.33 -25.60
CA ALA A 27 22.43 9.70 -24.54
C ALA A 27 22.03 10.22 -23.14
N VAL A 28 21.87 11.55 -22.96
CA VAL A 28 21.40 12.13 -21.68
C VAL A 28 20.01 11.61 -21.33
N ALA A 29 19.05 11.72 -22.26
CA ALA A 29 17.67 11.38 -22.00
C ALA A 29 17.46 9.88 -21.71
N ASN A 30 18.15 8.98 -22.44
CA ASN A 30 18.13 7.56 -22.10
C ASN A 30 18.90 7.25 -20.80
N GLY A 31 19.94 8.02 -20.46
CA GLY A 31 20.61 7.92 -19.16
C GLY A 31 19.67 8.16 -17.97
N VAL A 32 18.78 9.16 -18.07
CA VAL A 32 17.74 9.42 -17.06
C VAL A 32 16.73 8.27 -16.97
N VAL A 33 16.30 7.70 -18.11
CA VAL A 33 15.42 6.52 -18.12
C VAL A 33 16.10 5.31 -17.45
N LEU A 34 17.39 5.07 -17.74
CA LEU A 34 18.15 3.99 -17.10
C LEU A 34 18.36 4.22 -15.60
N ALA A 35 18.52 5.47 -15.15
CA ALA A 35 18.60 5.82 -13.73
C ALA A 35 17.30 5.47 -12.98
N TRP A 36 16.13 5.82 -13.53
CA TRP A 36 14.85 5.42 -12.94
C TRP A 36 14.60 3.91 -12.98
N LEU A 37 15.05 3.21 -14.04
CA LEU A 37 14.98 1.73 -14.06
C LEU A 37 15.91 1.09 -13.04
N ALA A 38 17.09 1.67 -12.79
CA ALA A 38 18.00 1.25 -11.72
C ALA A 38 17.34 1.46 -10.35
N LEU A 39 16.76 2.65 -10.10
CA LEU A 39 16.01 2.95 -8.88
C LEU A 39 14.82 2.01 -8.68
N THR A 40 14.08 1.67 -9.74
CA THR A 40 13.00 0.68 -9.68
C THR A 40 13.54 -0.70 -9.26
N ALA A 41 14.67 -1.13 -9.82
CA ALA A 41 15.27 -2.41 -9.48
C ALA A 41 15.82 -2.45 -8.05
N VAL A 42 16.45 -1.36 -7.57
CA VAL A 42 16.91 -1.22 -6.18
C VAL A 42 15.72 -1.23 -5.23
N ALA A 43 14.70 -0.41 -5.49
CA ALA A 43 13.49 -0.36 -4.68
C ALA A 43 12.78 -1.72 -4.60
N ALA A 44 12.83 -2.53 -5.66
CA ALA A 44 12.22 -3.87 -5.65
C ALA A 44 13.00 -4.86 -4.77
N LEU A 45 14.29 -4.63 -4.52
CA LEU A 45 15.11 -5.41 -3.60
C LEU A 45 14.90 -4.99 -2.15
N VAL A 46 14.86 -3.68 -1.86
CA VAL A 46 14.68 -3.12 -0.50
C VAL A 46 13.22 -2.81 -0.15
N GLN A 47 12.25 -3.46 -0.82
CA GLN A 47 10.83 -3.12 -0.71
C GLN A 47 10.19 -3.35 0.68
N HIS A 48 10.91 -4.00 1.60
CA HIS A 48 10.47 -4.22 2.99
C HIS A 48 10.75 -3.00 3.87
N ASP A 49 11.84 -2.28 3.59
CA ASP A 49 12.22 -1.03 4.27
C ASP A 49 11.53 0.19 3.65
N LEU A 50 10.81 0.03 2.54
CA LEU A 50 10.23 1.13 1.78
C LEU A 50 8.77 1.44 2.19
N PRO A 51 8.50 2.64 2.70
CA PRO A 51 7.48 3.53 2.15
C PRO A 51 6.45 3.01 1.15
N ALA A 52 5.25 2.70 1.64
CA ALA A 52 4.06 2.35 0.83
C ALA A 52 4.46 1.53 -0.43
N PRO A 53 5.14 0.38 -0.26
CA PRO A 53 6.20 -0.04 -1.19
C PRO A 53 5.69 -0.32 -2.59
N ARG A 54 4.46 -0.86 -2.68
CA ARG A 54 3.73 -1.08 -3.92
C ARG A 54 3.45 0.24 -4.66
N TRP A 55 3.03 1.31 -3.97
CA TRP A 55 2.82 2.63 -4.58
C TRP A 55 4.13 3.21 -5.12
N LEU A 56 5.19 3.18 -4.31
CA LEU A 56 6.48 3.75 -4.67
C LEU A 56 7.10 3.03 -5.88
N LEU A 57 7.05 1.70 -5.92
CA LEU A 57 7.50 0.89 -7.06
C LEU A 57 6.75 1.22 -8.36
N ILE A 58 5.42 1.33 -8.29
CA ILE A 58 4.58 1.69 -9.45
C ILE A 58 4.99 3.05 -10.00
N HIS A 59 5.22 4.04 -9.14
CA HIS A 59 5.50 5.41 -9.56
C HIS A 59 6.97 5.61 -9.98
N LEU A 60 7.94 4.98 -9.32
CA LEU A 60 9.34 4.94 -9.81
C LEU A 60 9.41 4.38 -11.24
N PHE A 61 8.64 3.33 -11.53
CA PHE A 61 8.62 2.71 -12.85
C PHE A 61 7.81 3.52 -13.87
N LEU A 62 6.54 3.82 -13.60
CA LEU A 62 5.64 4.45 -14.57
C LEU A 62 5.85 5.97 -14.68
N LEU A 63 5.90 6.66 -13.54
CA LEU A 63 6.07 8.12 -13.50
C LEU A 63 7.54 8.51 -13.65
N GLY A 64 8.49 7.73 -13.12
CA GLY A 64 9.93 7.88 -13.37
C GLY A 64 10.33 7.42 -14.77
N ALA A 65 10.57 6.11 -14.94
CA ALA A 65 11.19 5.57 -16.15
C ALA A 65 10.33 5.69 -17.43
N VAL A 66 9.08 5.23 -17.38
CA VAL A 66 8.21 5.16 -18.57
C VAL A 66 7.84 6.57 -19.05
N THR A 67 7.45 7.48 -18.16
CA THR A 67 7.06 8.85 -18.55
C THR A 67 8.23 9.64 -19.15
N ASN A 68 9.46 9.53 -18.58
CA ASN A 68 10.66 10.09 -19.19
C ASN A 68 10.93 9.51 -20.59
N ALA A 69 10.74 8.20 -20.78
CA ALA A 69 10.89 7.57 -22.08
C ALA A 69 9.86 8.08 -23.09
N ILE A 70 8.57 8.11 -22.72
CA ILE A 70 7.48 8.59 -23.58
C ILE A 70 7.70 10.05 -24.00
N VAL A 71 7.95 10.96 -23.06
CA VAL A 71 8.17 12.39 -23.33
C VAL A 71 9.42 12.64 -24.20
N THR A 72 10.43 11.76 -24.12
CA THR A 72 11.62 11.81 -24.98
C THR A 72 11.33 11.31 -26.40
N TRP A 73 10.70 10.15 -26.52
CA TRP A 73 10.54 9.46 -27.81
C TRP A 73 9.36 9.98 -28.63
N THR A 74 8.27 10.45 -28.01
CA THR A 74 7.13 11.05 -28.73
C THR A 74 7.54 12.33 -29.48
N GLU A 75 8.37 13.19 -28.89
CA GLU A 75 8.91 14.38 -29.58
C GLU A 75 9.81 13.97 -30.77
N HIS A 76 10.68 12.98 -30.58
CA HIS A 76 11.55 12.48 -31.64
C HIS A 76 10.74 11.90 -32.81
N PHE A 77 9.80 11.00 -32.52
CA PHE A 77 8.96 10.37 -33.54
C PHE A 77 8.03 11.38 -34.22
N ALA A 78 7.39 12.28 -33.48
CA ALA A 78 6.54 13.31 -34.07
C ALA A 78 7.34 14.24 -34.99
N THR A 79 8.53 14.67 -34.58
CA THR A 79 9.43 15.49 -35.41
C THR A 79 9.72 14.79 -36.75
N ALA A 80 10.02 13.49 -36.71
CA ALA A 80 10.28 12.68 -37.90
C ALA A 80 9.01 12.44 -38.78
N LEU A 81 7.86 12.15 -38.17
CA LEU A 81 6.60 11.83 -38.85
C LEU A 81 5.95 13.06 -39.51
N LEU A 82 5.99 14.19 -38.81
CA LEU A 82 5.49 15.49 -39.29
C LEU A 82 6.50 16.20 -40.22
N ARG A 83 7.74 15.69 -40.32
CA ARG A 83 8.84 16.24 -41.13
C ARG A 83 9.22 17.69 -40.76
N ILE A 84 9.02 18.05 -39.50
CA ILE A 84 9.34 19.38 -38.97
C ILE A 84 10.79 19.41 -38.43
N PRO A 85 11.43 20.59 -38.33
CA PRO A 85 12.72 20.71 -37.65
C PRO A 85 12.64 20.30 -36.17
N PRO A 86 13.73 19.77 -35.56
CA PRO A 86 13.76 19.56 -34.12
C PRO A 86 13.63 20.90 -33.36
N PRO A 87 13.11 20.90 -32.12
CA PRO A 87 13.00 22.12 -31.31
C PRO A 87 14.38 22.64 -30.86
N PRO A 88 14.49 23.92 -30.47
CA PRO A 88 15.73 24.48 -29.91
C PRO A 88 16.18 23.72 -28.65
N ARG A 89 17.47 23.42 -28.51
CA ARG A 89 18.05 22.57 -27.43
C ARG A 89 17.62 22.94 -26.00
N ARG A 90 17.34 24.21 -25.71
CA ARG A 90 16.83 24.67 -24.41
C ARG A 90 15.51 24.00 -24.00
N TRP A 91 14.62 23.73 -24.97
CA TRP A 91 13.30 23.17 -24.73
C TRP A 91 13.33 21.74 -24.15
N PRO A 92 13.95 20.74 -24.82
CA PRO A 92 14.01 19.38 -24.27
C PRO A 92 14.80 19.30 -22.94
N MET A 93 15.84 20.12 -22.76
CA MET A 93 16.59 20.20 -21.49
C MET A 93 15.73 20.73 -20.35
N ALA A 94 15.06 21.88 -20.53
CA ALA A 94 14.19 22.47 -19.50
C ALA A 94 13.00 21.56 -19.19
N ARG A 95 12.39 20.95 -20.22
CA ARG A 95 11.32 19.96 -20.08
C ARG A 95 11.77 18.77 -19.21
N LEU A 96 12.94 18.22 -19.47
CA LEU A 96 13.49 17.08 -18.72
C LEU A 96 13.80 17.48 -17.26
N ALA A 97 14.37 18.65 -17.03
CA ALA A 97 14.65 19.15 -15.68
C ALA A 97 13.37 19.33 -14.86
N VAL A 98 12.40 20.11 -15.36
CA VAL A 98 11.13 20.37 -14.68
C VAL A 98 10.35 19.07 -14.44
N LEU A 99 10.32 18.17 -15.43
CA LEU A 99 9.67 16.86 -15.28
C LEU A 99 10.29 16.06 -14.14
N ASN A 100 11.62 15.92 -14.08
CA ASN A 100 12.25 15.11 -13.04
C ASN A 100 12.21 15.77 -11.66
N THR A 101 12.25 17.10 -11.57
CA THR A 101 11.98 17.83 -10.32
C THR A 101 10.54 17.61 -9.85
N GLY A 102 9.56 17.66 -10.76
CA GLY A 102 8.15 17.38 -10.45
C GLY A 102 7.92 15.94 -10.00
N ILE A 103 8.51 14.96 -10.70
CA ILE A 103 8.47 13.54 -10.31
C ILE A 103 9.07 13.35 -8.93
N ALA A 104 10.25 13.93 -8.67
CA ALA A 104 10.90 13.82 -7.36
C ALA A 104 10.08 14.45 -6.24
N ALA A 105 9.39 15.57 -6.49
CA ALA A 105 8.46 16.19 -5.54
C ALA A 105 7.18 15.36 -5.33
N VAL A 106 6.63 14.69 -6.37
CA VAL A 106 5.53 13.74 -6.19
C VAL A 106 5.97 12.58 -5.30
N LEU A 107 7.10 11.95 -5.65
CA LEU A 107 7.62 10.80 -4.92
C LEU A 107 7.93 11.19 -3.48
N GLY A 108 8.83 12.15 -3.25
CA GLY A 108 9.20 12.60 -1.90
C GLY A 108 8.08 13.25 -1.10
N GLY A 109 7.07 13.83 -1.77
CA GLY A 109 5.90 14.41 -1.11
C GLY A 109 4.90 13.38 -0.64
N VAL A 110 4.48 12.43 -1.48
CA VAL A 110 3.57 11.35 -1.06
C VAL A 110 4.26 10.46 -0.05
N ALA A 111 5.53 10.15 -0.33
CA ALA A 111 6.34 9.36 0.56
C ALA A 111 6.48 10.10 1.92
N GLY A 112 7.09 11.28 1.95
CA GLY A 112 7.35 12.04 3.18
C GLY A 112 6.15 12.68 3.86
N GLY A 113 4.93 12.16 3.66
CA GLY A 113 3.72 12.65 4.34
C GLY A 113 3.39 14.12 4.08
N SER A 114 3.78 14.67 2.93
CA SER A 114 3.64 16.10 2.60
C SER A 114 2.71 16.33 1.40
N PRO A 115 1.38 16.49 1.65
CA PRO A 115 0.39 16.70 0.58
C PRO A 115 0.66 17.93 -0.29
N LEU A 116 1.27 18.98 0.26
CA LEU A 116 1.63 20.19 -0.48
C LEU A 116 2.78 19.95 -1.46
N LEU A 117 3.84 19.26 -1.02
CA LEU A 117 4.96 18.89 -1.90
C LEU A 117 4.49 17.91 -2.99
N ALA A 118 3.67 16.93 -2.61
CA ALA A 118 3.12 15.94 -3.52
C ALA A 118 2.24 16.54 -4.62
N SER A 119 1.25 17.36 -4.23
CA SER A 119 0.33 18.01 -5.16
C SER A 119 1.01 19.10 -5.99
N GLY A 120 1.98 19.83 -5.42
CA GLY A 120 2.84 20.77 -6.16
C GLY A 120 3.71 20.07 -7.20
N GLY A 121 4.31 18.93 -6.85
CA GLY A 121 5.03 18.08 -7.79
C GLY A 121 4.13 17.56 -8.91
N ALA A 122 2.91 17.12 -8.58
CA ALA A 122 1.95 16.63 -9.56
C ALA A 122 1.51 17.75 -10.52
N ALA A 123 1.28 18.96 -10.00
CA ALA A 123 1.00 20.14 -10.81
C ALA A 123 2.16 20.49 -11.76
N ALA A 124 3.43 20.37 -11.31
CA ALA A 124 4.59 20.56 -12.17
C ALA A 124 4.69 19.50 -13.29
N VAL A 125 4.41 18.23 -12.98
CA VAL A 125 4.33 17.13 -13.99
C VAL A 125 3.20 17.40 -15.00
N VAL A 126 2.01 17.78 -14.53
CA VAL A 126 0.87 18.11 -15.40
C VAL A 126 1.21 19.31 -16.30
N ALA A 127 1.79 20.38 -15.76
CA ALA A 127 2.14 21.58 -16.51
C ALA A 127 3.19 21.30 -17.60
N VAL A 128 4.26 20.55 -17.28
CA VAL A 128 5.32 20.25 -18.25
C VAL A 128 4.85 19.29 -19.36
N VAL A 129 3.93 18.37 -19.04
CA VAL A 129 3.30 17.48 -20.04
C VAL A 129 2.28 18.23 -20.88
N ALA A 130 1.45 19.11 -20.29
CA ALA A 130 0.54 19.98 -21.04
C ALA A 130 1.31 20.88 -22.01
N ALA A 131 2.44 21.43 -21.60
CA ALA A 131 3.33 22.22 -22.45
C ALA A 131 3.95 21.37 -23.58
N HIS A 132 4.36 20.12 -23.29
CA HIS A 132 4.82 19.15 -24.30
C HIS A 132 3.75 18.84 -25.36
N VAL A 133 2.53 18.53 -24.93
CA VAL A 133 1.38 18.28 -25.82
C VAL A 133 1.04 19.52 -26.64
N THR A 134 1.04 20.70 -26.02
CA THR A 134 0.76 21.98 -26.70
C THR A 134 1.82 22.27 -27.77
N VAL A 135 3.10 22.13 -27.46
CA VAL A 135 4.20 22.31 -28.43
C VAL A 135 4.09 21.29 -29.56
N LEU A 136 3.76 20.05 -29.26
CA LEU A 136 3.54 19.00 -30.26
C LEU A 136 2.36 19.33 -31.19
N ALA A 137 1.22 19.73 -30.64
CA ALA A 137 0.02 20.06 -31.39
C ALA A 137 0.20 21.32 -32.24
N VAL A 138 0.73 22.40 -31.66
CA VAL A 138 0.97 23.67 -32.36
C VAL A 138 1.96 23.49 -33.50
N ARG A 139 3.08 22.79 -33.28
CA ARG A 139 4.10 22.56 -34.34
C ARG A 139 3.67 21.52 -35.37
N GLY A 140 2.60 20.76 -35.10
CA GLY A 140 1.93 19.90 -36.08
C GLY A 140 0.89 20.62 -36.95
N ARG A 141 0.36 21.78 -36.53
CA ARG A 141 -0.56 22.59 -37.35
C ARG A 141 0.19 23.14 -38.57
N GLY A 142 -0.35 22.92 -39.76
CA GLY A 142 0.26 23.37 -41.02
C GLY A 142 1.45 22.53 -41.52
N ALA A 143 1.86 21.48 -40.80
CA ALA A 143 2.93 20.61 -41.27
C ALA A 143 2.49 19.76 -42.48
N LEU A 144 3.28 19.77 -43.56
CA LEU A 144 3.16 18.84 -44.69
C LEU A 144 3.65 17.43 -44.32
N GLY A 145 3.06 16.88 -43.26
CA GLY A 145 3.41 15.59 -42.68
C GLY A 145 3.21 14.45 -43.68
N GLY A 146 4.01 13.39 -43.53
CA GLY A 146 3.88 12.22 -44.41
C GLY A 146 2.57 11.46 -44.18
N ARG A 147 2.37 10.35 -44.91
CA ARG A 147 1.22 9.43 -44.82
C ARG A 147 0.86 8.88 -43.41
N PHE A 148 1.65 9.22 -42.39
CA PHE A 148 1.50 8.82 -40.99
C PHE A 148 1.43 10.00 -40.01
N ALA A 149 1.23 11.24 -40.47
CA ALA A 149 1.07 12.42 -39.61
C ALA A 149 0.03 12.22 -38.49
N HIS A 150 -1.02 11.44 -38.77
CA HIS A 150 -2.09 11.10 -37.82
C HIS A 150 -1.61 10.30 -36.59
N VAL A 151 -0.45 9.63 -36.66
CA VAL A 151 0.15 8.96 -35.49
C VAL A 151 0.53 9.97 -34.41
N ALA A 152 0.89 11.21 -34.77
CA ALA A 152 1.12 12.27 -33.79
C ALA A 152 -0.14 12.60 -32.96
N GLY A 153 -1.34 12.34 -33.49
CA GLY A 153 -2.61 12.48 -32.76
C GLY A 153 -2.73 11.50 -31.57
N TRP A 154 -2.14 10.30 -31.68
CA TRP A 154 -2.09 9.35 -30.56
C TRP A 154 -1.25 9.89 -29.40
N TYR A 155 -0.12 10.53 -29.71
CA TYR A 155 0.76 11.13 -28.70
C TYR A 155 0.13 12.37 -28.04
N VAL A 156 -0.65 13.16 -28.79
CA VAL A 156 -1.43 14.28 -28.23
C VAL A 156 -2.47 13.76 -27.25
N TRP A 157 -3.30 12.80 -27.63
CA TRP A 157 -4.33 12.24 -26.74
C TRP A 157 -3.79 11.44 -25.56
N SER A 158 -2.67 10.72 -25.76
CA SER A 158 -1.90 10.11 -24.68
C SER A 158 -1.49 11.15 -23.64
N GLY A 159 -0.89 12.28 -24.05
CA GLY A 159 -0.49 13.33 -23.12
C GLY A 159 -1.67 14.07 -22.47
N VAL A 160 -2.81 14.23 -23.15
CA VAL A 160 -4.08 14.68 -22.52
C VAL A 160 -4.51 13.71 -21.41
N ALA A 161 -4.35 12.40 -21.63
CA ALA A 161 -4.66 11.40 -20.62
C ALA A 161 -3.71 11.48 -19.40
N LEU A 162 -2.42 11.78 -19.57
CA LEU A 162 -1.52 12.06 -18.43
C LEU A 162 -1.85 13.39 -17.74
N VAL A 163 -2.34 14.42 -18.45
CA VAL A 163 -2.83 15.66 -17.80
C VAL A 163 -4.02 15.34 -16.89
N ALA A 164 -5.00 14.55 -17.34
CA ALA A 164 -6.10 14.08 -16.51
C ALA A 164 -5.63 13.18 -15.35
N GLY A 165 -4.81 12.17 -15.65
CA GLY A 165 -4.29 11.22 -14.66
C GLY A 165 -3.40 11.85 -13.60
N GLY A 166 -2.51 12.77 -13.99
CA GLY A 166 -1.69 13.56 -13.07
C GLY A 166 -2.53 14.50 -12.21
N THR A 167 -3.64 15.04 -12.74
CA THR A 167 -4.59 15.83 -11.95
C THR A 167 -5.30 14.97 -10.91
N PHE A 168 -5.82 13.79 -11.28
CA PHE A 168 -6.40 12.84 -10.33
C PHE A 168 -5.38 12.37 -9.27
N GLY A 169 -4.13 12.12 -9.69
CA GLY A 169 -3.04 11.74 -8.79
C GLY A 169 -2.69 12.85 -7.80
N GLY A 170 -2.62 14.11 -8.27
CA GLY A 170 -2.41 15.28 -7.41
C GLY A 170 -3.56 15.54 -6.45
N LEU A 171 -4.81 15.31 -6.87
CA LEU A 171 -6.00 15.39 -6.01
C LEU A 171 -5.94 14.34 -4.90
N LEU A 172 -5.70 13.07 -5.24
CA LEU A 172 -5.54 11.98 -4.26
C LEU A 172 -4.40 12.28 -3.28
N ALA A 173 -3.22 12.65 -3.79
CA ALA A 173 -2.06 13.01 -2.98
C ALA A 173 -2.25 14.27 -2.11
N SER A 174 -3.28 15.08 -2.38
CA SER A 174 -3.57 16.28 -1.61
C SER A 174 -4.42 16.05 -0.35
N GLY A 175 -4.97 14.84 -0.17
CA GLY A 175 -5.89 14.52 0.93
C GLY A 175 -7.28 15.18 0.83
N ARG A 176 -7.58 15.93 -0.24
CA ARG A 176 -8.83 16.71 -0.39
C ARG A 176 -9.98 15.95 -1.07
N VAL A 177 -9.77 14.71 -1.52
CA VAL A 177 -10.83 13.89 -2.11
C VAL A 177 -11.72 13.35 -1.00
N PRO A 178 -13.06 13.50 -1.02
CA PRO A 178 -13.93 12.89 -0.02
C PRO A 178 -13.78 11.35 0.04
N SER A 179 -14.07 10.74 1.18
CA SER A 179 -13.91 9.28 1.38
C SER A 179 -14.68 8.45 0.33
N GLY A 180 -15.94 8.81 0.03
CA GLY A 180 -16.75 8.15 -1.00
C GLY A 180 -16.23 8.31 -2.45
N TRP A 181 -15.35 9.27 -2.71
CA TRP A 181 -14.76 9.51 -4.04
C TRP A 181 -13.36 8.91 -4.21
N HIS A 182 -12.72 8.43 -3.13
CA HIS A 182 -11.35 7.91 -3.18
C HIS A 182 -11.19 6.72 -4.13
N ALA A 183 -12.06 5.71 -4.05
CA ALA A 183 -11.99 4.54 -4.92
C ALA A 183 -12.30 4.87 -6.40
N PRO A 184 -13.39 5.59 -6.75
CA PRO A 184 -13.64 6.07 -8.11
C PRO A 184 -12.47 6.88 -8.71
N VAL A 185 -11.91 7.84 -7.96
CA VAL A 185 -10.80 8.69 -8.45
C VAL A 185 -9.50 7.88 -8.58
N ARG A 186 -9.23 6.91 -7.69
CA ARG A 186 -8.11 5.97 -7.79
C ARG A 186 -8.23 5.08 -9.04
N ALA A 187 -9.42 4.53 -9.30
CA ALA A 187 -9.69 3.74 -10.49
C ALA A 187 -9.53 4.58 -11.78
N ALA A 188 -10.11 5.78 -11.81
CA ALA A 188 -9.96 6.73 -12.92
C ALA A 188 -8.49 7.09 -13.19
N HIS A 189 -7.73 7.41 -12.15
CA HIS A 189 -6.29 7.67 -12.21
C HIS A 189 -5.52 6.48 -12.81
N ALA A 190 -5.81 5.25 -12.38
CA ALA A 190 -5.15 4.06 -12.90
C ALA A 190 -5.45 3.83 -14.38
N HIS A 191 -6.73 3.81 -14.79
CA HIS A 191 -7.12 3.52 -16.17
C HIS A 191 -6.64 4.62 -17.15
N VAL A 192 -6.75 5.90 -16.79
CA VAL A 192 -6.34 7.00 -17.66
C VAL A 192 -4.81 7.04 -17.85
N ASN A 193 -4.03 6.59 -16.87
CA ASN A 193 -2.57 6.47 -17.01
C ASN A 193 -2.14 5.18 -17.74
N ILE A 194 -2.72 4.01 -17.41
CA ILE A 194 -2.34 2.74 -18.03
C ILE A 194 -2.85 2.61 -19.46
N LEU A 195 -4.13 2.88 -19.71
CA LEU A 195 -4.74 2.78 -21.04
C LEU A 195 -4.51 4.07 -21.84
N GLY A 196 -4.68 5.23 -21.22
CA GLY A 196 -4.49 6.53 -21.88
C GLY A 196 -3.03 6.90 -22.12
N TRP A 197 -2.29 7.24 -21.06
CA TRP A 197 -0.90 7.69 -21.19
C TRP A 197 -0.02 6.60 -21.83
N VAL A 198 0.07 5.42 -21.22
CA VAL A 198 0.93 4.35 -21.73
C VAL A 198 0.31 3.66 -22.94
N GLY A 199 -0.93 3.16 -22.84
CA GLY A 199 -1.60 2.39 -23.89
C GLY A 199 -1.71 3.11 -25.24
N LEU A 200 -2.21 4.36 -25.27
CA LEU A 200 -2.28 5.12 -26.53
C LEU A 200 -0.89 5.45 -27.10
N THR A 201 0.11 5.71 -26.26
CA THR A 201 1.49 5.89 -26.76
C THR A 201 2.01 4.60 -27.39
N VAL A 202 1.82 3.45 -26.75
CA VAL A 202 2.30 2.17 -27.30
C VAL A 202 1.58 1.84 -28.60
N LEU A 203 0.24 1.87 -28.63
CA LEU A 203 -0.55 1.61 -29.84
C LEU A 203 -0.18 2.55 -30.99
N GLY A 204 -0.07 3.86 -30.72
CA GLY A 204 0.38 4.85 -31.70
C GLY A 204 1.78 4.56 -32.23
N THR A 205 2.73 4.24 -31.35
CA THR A 205 4.12 3.95 -31.71
C THR A 205 4.24 2.65 -32.50
N LEU A 206 3.51 1.60 -32.12
CA LEU A 206 3.56 0.27 -32.75
C LEU A 206 3.28 0.32 -34.26
N PHE A 207 2.38 1.18 -34.74
CA PHE A 207 2.13 1.35 -36.18
C PHE A 207 3.40 1.63 -37.00
N THR A 208 4.42 2.25 -36.40
CA THR A 208 5.66 2.66 -37.08
C THR A 208 6.88 1.87 -36.61
N LEU A 209 7.00 1.65 -35.28
CA LEU A 209 8.13 0.96 -34.67
C LEU A 209 8.12 -0.54 -35.01
N TRP A 210 6.97 -1.21 -34.95
CA TRP A 210 6.87 -2.66 -35.17
C TRP A 210 7.41 -3.13 -36.54
N PRO A 211 6.94 -2.61 -37.70
CA PRO A 211 7.49 -3.00 -38.99
C PRO A 211 8.96 -2.62 -39.16
N THR A 212 9.41 -1.55 -38.48
CA THR A 212 10.81 -1.11 -38.48
C THR A 212 11.72 -2.09 -37.72
N VAL A 213 11.30 -2.53 -36.53
CA VAL A 213 12.01 -3.54 -35.71
C VAL A 213 12.05 -4.89 -36.42
N LEU A 214 10.94 -5.33 -37.03
CA LEU A 214 10.88 -6.53 -37.86
C LEU A 214 11.61 -6.41 -39.21
N ARG A 215 12.03 -5.20 -39.62
CA ARG A 215 12.59 -4.91 -40.95
C ARG A 215 11.69 -5.45 -42.08
N THR A 216 10.40 -5.15 -42.00
CA THR A 216 9.37 -5.57 -42.97
C THR A 216 8.56 -4.38 -43.47
N ARG A 217 7.90 -4.52 -44.62
CA ARG A 217 7.00 -3.48 -45.14
C ARG A 217 5.74 -3.42 -44.26
N MET A 218 5.39 -2.22 -43.81
CA MET A 218 4.13 -1.95 -43.11
C MET A 218 2.93 -2.43 -43.93
N ALA A 219 1.89 -2.91 -43.25
CA ALA A 219 0.66 -3.37 -43.90
C ALA A 219 -0.12 -2.21 -44.56
N ASP A 220 -0.81 -2.52 -45.65
CA ASP A 220 -1.65 -1.58 -46.38
C ASP A 220 -2.90 -1.20 -45.56
N GLY A 221 -3.42 0.01 -45.78
CA GLY A 221 -4.56 0.55 -45.02
C GLY A 221 -4.25 1.02 -43.59
N THR A 222 -3.02 0.86 -43.09
CA THR A 222 -2.64 1.23 -41.70
C THR A 222 -3.05 2.66 -41.31
N GLY A 223 -2.89 3.65 -42.20
CA GLY A 223 -3.29 5.04 -41.93
C GLY A 223 -4.81 5.26 -41.78
N ARG A 224 -5.64 4.39 -42.37
CA ARG A 224 -7.11 4.41 -42.17
C ARG A 224 -7.44 3.79 -40.81
N ILE A 225 -6.86 2.63 -40.51
CA ILE A 225 -7.02 1.91 -39.24
C ILE A 225 -6.61 2.80 -38.05
N ALA A 226 -5.41 3.39 -38.09
CA ALA A 226 -4.89 4.24 -37.03
C ALA A 226 -5.77 5.46 -36.70
N ARG A 227 -6.55 5.98 -37.66
CA ARG A 227 -7.53 7.06 -37.41
C ARG A 227 -8.81 6.55 -36.77
N TRP A 228 -9.36 5.43 -37.24
CA TRP A 228 -10.58 4.86 -36.69
C TRP A 228 -10.38 4.31 -35.28
N SER A 229 -9.28 3.59 -35.05
CA SER A 229 -8.90 3.14 -33.71
C SER A 229 -8.74 4.30 -32.73
N LEU A 230 -8.10 5.42 -33.11
CA LEU A 230 -7.99 6.57 -32.20
C LEU A 230 -9.36 7.21 -31.89
N ARG A 231 -10.21 7.34 -32.91
CA ARG A 231 -11.59 7.86 -32.79
C ARG A 231 -12.52 6.98 -31.95
N ALA A 232 -12.21 5.70 -31.78
CA ALA A 232 -12.94 4.79 -30.89
C ALA A 232 -12.27 4.70 -29.51
N ALA A 233 -10.93 4.63 -29.44
CA ALA A 233 -10.19 4.48 -28.19
C ALA A 233 -10.32 5.70 -27.27
N VAL A 234 -10.31 6.93 -27.80
CA VAL A 234 -10.43 8.13 -26.95
C VAL A 234 -11.83 8.24 -26.32
N PRO A 235 -12.96 8.15 -27.07
CA PRO A 235 -14.29 8.08 -26.46
C PRO A 235 -14.50 6.83 -25.59
N GLY A 236 -13.94 5.67 -25.97
CA GLY A 236 -13.99 4.46 -25.15
C GLY A 236 -13.32 4.65 -23.78
N LEU A 237 -12.12 5.23 -23.75
CA LEU A 237 -11.43 5.57 -22.51
C LEU A 237 -12.17 6.65 -21.71
N ALA A 238 -12.71 7.69 -22.38
CA ALA A 238 -13.49 8.74 -21.71
C ALA A 238 -14.78 8.19 -21.10
N ALA A 239 -15.48 7.30 -21.80
CA ALA A 239 -16.65 6.59 -21.27
C ALA A 239 -16.27 5.61 -20.15
N ALA A 240 -15.14 4.91 -20.26
CA ALA A 240 -14.62 4.03 -19.21
C ALA A 240 -14.35 4.81 -17.92
N VAL A 241 -13.56 5.90 -18.02
CA VAL A 241 -13.20 6.77 -16.90
C VAL A 241 -14.42 7.51 -16.34
N GLY A 242 -15.30 8.03 -17.19
CA GLY A 242 -16.55 8.67 -16.76
C GLY A 242 -17.50 7.70 -16.06
N GLY A 243 -17.60 6.47 -16.56
CA GLY A 243 -18.35 5.39 -15.93
C GLY A 243 -17.78 5.01 -14.57
N LEU A 244 -16.45 4.87 -14.45
CA LEU A 244 -15.78 4.60 -13.17
C LEU A 244 -15.93 5.74 -12.16
N LEU A 245 -15.88 7.00 -12.61
CA LEU A 245 -16.08 8.18 -11.74
C LEU A 245 -17.53 8.33 -11.26
N ALA A 246 -18.50 7.91 -12.06
CA ALA A 246 -19.93 7.97 -11.74
C ALA A 246 -20.49 6.65 -11.15
N ASP A 247 -19.62 5.67 -10.87
CA ASP A 247 -19.96 4.28 -10.49
C ASP A 247 -20.94 3.55 -11.44
N LEU A 248 -21.03 4.02 -12.69
CA LEU A 248 -21.85 3.44 -13.75
C LEU A 248 -21.12 2.28 -14.42
N ARG A 249 -21.12 1.11 -13.75
CA ARG A 249 -20.44 -0.13 -14.21
C ARG A 249 -20.75 -0.54 -15.65
N TRP A 250 -21.97 -0.30 -16.15
CA TRP A 250 -22.34 -0.59 -17.54
C TRP A 250 -21.66 0.37 -18.53
N LEU A 251 -21.51 1.65 -18.18
CA LEU A 251 -20.83 2.65 -18.99
C LEU A 251 -19.31 2.43 -18.94
N ALA A 252 -18.78 2.04 -17.77
CA ALA A 252 -17.41 1.60 -17.60
C ALA A 252 -17.10 0.40 -18.52
N ALA A 253 -17.91 -0.67 -18.46
CA ALA A 253 -17.77 -1.84 -19.32
C ALA A 253 -17.91 -1.51 -20.82
N ALA A 254 -18.91 -0.72 -21.21
CA ALA A 254 -19.10 -0.30 -22.61
C ALA A 254 -17.89 0.51 -23.12
N GLY A 255 -17.35 1.40 -22.29
CA GLY A 255 -16.14 2.17 -22.58
C GLY A 255 -14.90 1.28 -22.72
N LEU A 256 -14.69 0.34 -21.80
CA LEU A 256 -13.58 -0.62 -21.85
C LEU A 256 -13.69 -1.58 -23.05
N LEU A 257 -14.88 -2.06 -23.39
CA LEU A 257 -15.13 -2.88 -24.58
C LEU A 257 -14.90 -2.08 -25.87
N LEU A 258 -15.33 -0.83 -25.93
CA LEU A 258 -15.05 0.06 -27.06
C LEU A 258 -13.54 0.35 -27.19
N TYR A 259 -12.85 0.56 -26.07
CA TYR A 259 -11.40 0.70 -26.04
C TYR A 259 -10.68 -0.58 -26.49
N ALA A 260 -11.11 -1.76 -26.00
CA ALA A 260 -10.56 -3.06 -26.37
C ALA A 260 -10.78 -3.37 -27.85
N ALA A 261 -11.97 -3.08 -28.40
CA ALA A 261 -12.26 -3.21 -29.83
C ALA A 261 -11.40 -2.24 -30.67
N ALA A 262 -11.21 -1.00 -30.20
CA ALA A 262 -10.35 -0.02 -30.85
C ALA A 262 -8.86 -0.44 -30.85
N ALA A 263 -8.39 -1.03 -29.75
CA ALA A 263 -7.05 -1.61 -29.61
C ALA A 263 -6.89 -2.86 -30.50
N ALA A 264 -7.85 -3.78 -30.52
CA ALA A 264 -7.84 -4.95 -31.40
C ALA A 264 -7.77 -4.52 -32.89
N LEU A 265 -8.56 -3.51 -33.28
CA LEU A 265 -8.48 -2.89 -34.61
C LEU A 265 -7.10 -2.27 -34.88
N ALA A 266 -6.50 -1.61 -33.89
CA ALA A 266 -5.14 -1.04 -33.99
C ALA A 266 -4.05 -2.12 -34.14
N LEU A 267 -4.28 -3.32 -33.61
CA LEU A 267 -3.39 -4.46 -33.73
C LEU A 267 -3.57 -5.27 -35.04
N VAL A 268 -4.58 -4.99 -35.87
CA VAL A 268 -4.73 -5.68 -37.18
C VAL A 268 -3.49 -5.50 -38.08
N PRO A 269 -2.91 -4.30 -38.27
CA PRO A 269 -1.64 -4.13 -38.99
C PRO A 269 -0.46 -4.83 -38.31
N PHE A 270 -0.45 -4.90 -36.98
CA PHE A 270 0.58 -5.59 -36.19
C PHE A 270 0.56 -7.10 -36.46
N VAL A 271 -0.61 -7.74 -36.38
CA VAL A 271 -0.79 -9.16 -36.70
C VAL A 271 -0.48 -9.44 -38.18
N ARG A 272 -0.95 -8.61 -39.11
CA ARG A 272 -0.63 -8.76 -40.55
C ARG A 272 0.87 -8.67 -40.85
N THR A 273 1.62 -7.87 -40.11
CA THR A 273 3.09 -7.77 -40.29
C THR A 273 3.84 -8.89 -39.57
N LEU A 274 3.35 -9.34 -38.41
CA LEU A 274 3.82 -10.54 -37.69
C LEU A 274 3.69 -11.82 -38.54
N LEU A 275 2.55 -12.01 -39.20
CA LEU A 275 2.30 -13.15 -40.09
C LEU A 275 3.21 -13.15 -41.32
N ARG A 276 3.59 -11.96 -41.83
CA ARG A 276 4.55 -11.81 -42.93
C ARG A 276 6.00 -12.06 -42.50
N ARG A 277 6.37 -11.74 -41.26
CA ARG A 277 7.72 -11.95 -40.72
C ARG A 277 7.70 -12.12 -39.20
N ARG A 278 8.02 -13.34 -38.74
CA ARG A 278 8.05 -13.71 -37.32
C ARG A 278 9.12 -12.91 -36.53
N PRO A 279 8.96 -12.81 -35.19
CA PRO A 279 9.96 -12.19 -34.33
C PRO A 279 11.27 -12.97 -34.38
N HIS A 280 12.39 -12.26 -34.52
CA HIS A 280 13.72 -12.84 -34.75
C HIS A 280 14.86 -12.03 -34.10
N THR A 281 14.52 -10.97 -33.36
CA THR A 281 15.41 -10.18 -32.51
C THR A 281 14.80 -10.04 -31.12
N PRO A 282 15.58 -9.84 -30.05
CA PRO A 282 15.04 -9.61 -28.70
C PRO A 282 14.00 -8.49 -28.66
N ALA A 283 14.28 -7.35 -29.29
CA ALA A 283 13.33 -6.25 -29.39
C ALA A 283 11.99 -6.69 -30.01
N SER A 284 12.02 -7.50 -31.08
CA SER A 284 10.78 -8.01 -31.69
C SER A 284 10.03 -9.01 -30.79
N TRP A 285 10.75 -9.84 -30.02
CA TRP A 285 10.13 -10.78 -29.08
C TRP A 285 9.49 -10.06 -27.89
N MET A 286 10.19 -9.10 -27.30
CA MET A 286 9.69 -8.32 -26.16
C MET A 286 8.52 -7.42 -26.54
N LEU A 287 8.54 -6.79 -27.73
CA LEU A 287 7.39 -6.05 -28.25
C LEU A 287 6.20 -6.96 -28.58
N ALA A 288 6.43 -8.18 -29.08
CA ALA A 288 5.37 -9.16 -29.30
C ALA A 288 4.72 -9.64 -28.00
N ALA A 289 5.53 -10.05 -27.03
CA ALA A 289 5.07 -10.49 -25.73
C ALA A 289 4.37 -9.36 -24.95
N GLY A 290 4.95 -8.14 -24.94
CA GLY A 290 4.30 -6.97 -24.35
C GLY A 290 2.94 -6.65 -24.98
N THR A 291 2.82 -6.78 -26.29
CA THR A 291 1.54 -6.61 -27.02
C THR A 291 0.54 -7.73 -26.68
N ALA A 292 1.00 -8.96 -26.51
CA ALA A 292 0.15 -10.08 -26.10
C ALA A 292 -0.36 -9.91 -24.66
N TRP A 293 0.51 -9.56 -23.72
CA TRP A 293 0.12 -9.27 -22.34
C TRP A 293 -0.79 -8.04 -22.24
N PHE A 294 -0.63 -7.04 -23.11
CA PHE A 294 -1.58 -5.94 -23.22
C PHE A 294 -2.97 -6.42 -23.64
N ALA A 295 -3.08 -7.31 -24.63
CA ALA A 295 -4.36 -7.88 -25.03
C ALA A 295 -5.01 -8.70 -23.90
N VAL A 296 -4.22 -9.48 -23.14
CA VAL A 296 -4.70 -10.18 -21.93
C VAL A 296 -5.14 -9.19 -20.85
N THR A 297 -4.41 -8.08 -20.67
CA THR A 297 -4.79 -6.99 -19.76
C THR A 297 -6.16 -6.46 -20.12
N LEU A 298 -6.38 -6.09 -21.38
CA LEU A 298 -7.66 -5.52 -21.83
C LEU A 298 -8.84 -6.49 -21.68
N ALA A 299 -8.61 -7.78 -21.92
CA ALA A 299 -9.65 -8.79 -21.73
C ALA A 299 -10.00 -8.98 -20.24
N ALA A 300 -8.99 -9.08 -19.37
CA ALA A 300 -9.19 -9.23 -17.93
C ALA A 300 -9.77 -7.96 -17.29
N ASP A 301 -9.34 -6.78 -17.73
CA ASP A 301 -9.81 -5.48 -17.26
C ASP A 301 -11.24 -5.19 -17.73
N ALA A 302 -11.60 -5.49 -18.97
CA ALA A 302 -12.99 -5.37 -19.43
C ALA A 302 -13.95 -6.30 -18.67
N ALA A 303 -13.48 -7.47 -18.23
CA ALA A 303 -14.27 -8.41 -17.43
C ALA A 303 -14.37 -7.99 -15.95
N ARG A 304 -13.29 -7.46 -15.36
CA ARG A 304 -13.20 -7.11 -13.93
C ARG A 304 -13.60 -5.66 -13.62
N GLN A 305 -13.52 -4.78 -14.62
CA GLN A 305 -13.58 -3.32 -14.50
C GLN A 305 -12.58 -2.76 -13.47
N SER A 306 -11.43 -3.43 -13.34
CA SER A 306 -10.42 -3.12 -12.34
C SER A 306 -9.06 -3.73 -12.71
N LEU A 307 -8.05 -2.87 -12.68
CA LEU A 307 -6.63 -3.21 -12.79
C LEU A 307 -6.06 -3.79 -11.48
N ASP A 308 -6.81 -3.80 -10.38
CA ASP A 308 -6.36 -4.40 -9.13
C ASP A 308 -6.31 -5.94 -9.23
N GLY A 309 -5.14 -6.48 -8.88
CA GLY A 309 -4.74 -7.87 -9.16
C GLY A 309 -4.10 -8.07 -10.53
N LEU A 310 -4.28 -7.15 -11.49
CA LEU A 310 -3.67 -7.22 -12.82
C LEU A 310 -2.31 -6.50 -12.92
N LEU A 311 -1.85 -5.84 -11.84
CA LEU A 311 -0.61 -5.05 -11.87
C LEU A 311 0.64 -5.81 -12.34
N PRO A 312 0.92 -7.08 -11.97
CA PRO A 312 2.08 -7.79 -12.51
C PRO A 312 1.98 -8.00 -14.04
N LEU A 313 0.78 -8.30 -14.54
CA LEU A 313 0.46 -8.43 -15.96
C LEU A 313 0.70 -7.10 -16.71
N VAL A 314 0.29 -5.98 -16.11
CA VAL A 314 0.48 -4.62 -16.65
C VAL A 314 1.96 -4.21 -16.60
N LEU A 315 2.56 -4.19 -15.42
CA LEU A 315 3.88 -3.60 -15.17
C LEU A 315 5.00 -4.45 -15.76
N VAL A 316 4.97 -5.76 -15.52
CA VAL A 316 6.00 -6.69 -16.00
C VAL A 316 5.67 -7.18 -17.40
N GLY A 317 4.46 -7.71 -17.60
CA GLY A 317 4.03 -8.31 -18.85
C GLY A 317 3.98 -7.32 -20.01
N PHE A 318 3.17 -6.26 -19.87
CA PHE A 318 2.95 -5.26 -20.92
C PHE A 318 4.03 -4.16 -20.94
N VAL A 319 4.06 -3.29 -19.92
CA VAL A 319 4.80 -2.02 -19.95
C VAL A 319 6.31 -2.25 -19.89
N GLY A 320 6.77 -3.14 -18.99
CA GLY A 320 8.16 -3.57 -18.86
C GLY A 320 8.73 -4.14 -20.14
N GLN A 321 8.11 -5.19 -20.69
CA GLN A 321 8.60 -5.77 -21.96
C GLN A 321 8.55 -4.78 -23.12
N THR A 322 7.52 -3.92 -23.18
CA THR A 322 7.44 -2.89 -24.24
C THR A 322 8.56 -1.86 -24.13
N LEU A 323 8.82 -1.32 -22.93
CA LEU A 323 9.89 -0.35 -22.70
C LEU A 323 11.28 -0.94 -22.98
N LEU A 324 11.59 -2.09 -22.39
CA LEU A 324 12.89 -2.74 -22.56
C LEU A 324 13.10 -3.21 -24.01
N GLY A 325 12.04 -3.70 -24.68
CA GLY A 325 12.07 -4.05 -26.11
C GLY A 325 12.32 -2.85 -27.01
N ALA A 326 11.64 -1.73 -26.74
CA ALA A 326 11.85 -0.48 -27.47
C ALA A 326 13.28 0.07 -27.25
N LEU A 327 13.78 0.11 -26.02
CA LEU A 327 15.13 0.56 -25.70
C LEU A 327 16.20 -0.36 -26.32
N THR A 328 16.00 -1.67 -26.34
CA THR A 328 16.92 -2.63 -26.99
C THR A 328 17.14 -2.29 -28.47
N PHE A 329 16.11 -1.86 -29.18
CA PHE A 329 16.23 -1.42 -30.56
C PHE A 329 16.72 0.03 -30.71
N LEU A 330 16.15 0.96 -29.94
CA LEU A 330 16.32 2.39 -30.15
C LEU A 330 17.65 2.92 -29.62
N LEU A 331 18.15 2.38 -28.51
CA LEU A 331 19.37 2.88 -27.85
C LEU A 331 20.62 2.74 -28.75
N PRO A 332 20.92 1.58 -29.38
CA PRO A 332 22.02 1.48 -30.34
C PRO A 332 21.87 2.41 -31.56
N VAL A 333 20.64 2.70 -31.99
CA VAL A 333 20.35 3.52 -33.18
C VAL A 333 20.68 4.99 -32.94
N VAL A 334 20.34 5.56 -31.77
CA VAL A 334 20.55 6.99 -31.49
C VAL A 334 21.96 7.35 -31.00
N LEU A 335 22.72 6.38 -30.49
CA LEU A 335 24.13 6.56 -30.14
C LEU A 335 25.02 6.77 -31.39
N GLY A 336 24.61 6.22 -32.54
CA GLY A 336 25.26 6.45 -33.84
C GLY A 336 26.57 5.68 -34.03
N GLY A 337 27.54 6.29 -34.71
CA GLY A 337 28.86 5.67 -35.00
C GLY A 337 28.93 4.80 -36.25
N GLY A 338 27.85 4.71 -37.04
CA GLY A 338 27.80 3.92 -38.28
C GLY A 338 27.49 2.43 -38.07
N PRO A 339 27.39 1.63 -39.14
CA PRO A 339 26.82 0.28 -39.08
C PRO A 339 27.58 -0.69 -38.16
N ALA A 340 28.91 -0.62 -38.13
CA ALA A 340 29.75 -1.48 -37.30
C ALA A 340 29.57 -1.19 -35.80
N VAL A 341 29.56 0.10 -35.41
CA VAL A 341 29.34 0.53 -34.02
C VAL A 341 27.92 0.20 -33.57
N LEU A 342 26.91 0.42 -34.43
CA LEU A 342 25.53 0.01 -34.15
C LEU A 342 25.42 -1.49 -33.88
N LYS A 343 26.05 -2.34 -34.72
CA LYS A 343 26.06 -3.80 -34.53
C LYS A 343 26.77 -4.21 -33.24
N ALA A 344 27.89 -3.57 -32.90
CA ALA A 344 28.61 -3.84 -31.66
C ALA A 344 27.81 -3.44 -30.41
N ASN A 345 27.14 -2.29 -30.44
CA ASN A 345 26.30 -1.80 -29.35
C ASN A 345 25.05 -2.68 -29.14
N ALA A 346 24.41 -3.12 -30.23
CA ALA A 346 23.32 -4.08 -30.18
C ALA A 346 23.80 -5.39 -29.52
N ALA A 347 24.93 -5.95 -29.95
CA ALA A 347 25.46 -7.20 -29.40
C ALA A 347 25.71 -7.16 -27.87
N VAL A 348 26.00 -5.99 -27.28
CA VAL A 348 26.13 -5.83 -25.82
C VAL A 348 24.76 -5.93 -25.15
N ILE A 349 23.76 -5.14 -25.58
CA ILE A 349 22.42 -5.12 -24.96
C ILE A 349 21.69 -6.46 -25.17
N GLU A 350 21.91 -7.10 -26.32
CA GLU A 350 21.32 -8.39 -26.68
C GLU A 350 22.00 -9.59 -25.97
N ARG A 351 23.07 -9.40 -25.19
CA ARG A 351 23.72 -10.50 -24.45
C ARG A 351 22.72 -11.20 -23.51
N LEU A 352 22.67 -12.53 -23.53
CA LEU A 352 21.74 -13.35 -22.72
C LEU A 352 20.26 -12.91 -22.84
N TRP A 353 19.81 -12.48 -24.02
CA TRP A 353 18.42 -12.02 -24.18
C TRP A 353 17.38 -13.16 -24.06
N LEU A 354 17.68 -14.33 -24.61
CA LEU A 354 16.78 -15.51 -24.58
C LEU A 354 16.34 -15.89 -23.16
N PRO A 355 17.25 -16.18 -22.20
CA PRO A 355 16.84 -16.53 -20.84
C PRO A 355 16.12 -15.39 -20.12
N ARG A 356 16.47 -14.11 -20.38
CA ARG A 356 15.75 -12.96 -19.80
C ARG A 356 14.31 -12.88 -20.28
N VAL A 357 14.06 -13.01 -21.59
CA VAL A 357 12.71 -12.97 -22.16
C VAL A 357 11.91 -14.20 -21.73
N ALA A 358 12.51 -15.40 -21.71
CA ALA A 358 11.84 -16.60 -21.22
C ALA A 358 11.47 -16.49 -19.74
N ALA A 359 12.40 -16.09 -18.88
CA ALA A 359 12.18 -15.95 -17.44
C ALA A 359 11.07 -14.94 -17.10
N VAL A 360 11.06 -13.78 -17.75
CA VAL A 360 9.99 -12.78 -17.54
C VAL A 360 8.63 -13.32 -17.98
N ASN A 361 8.53 -14.00 -19.12
CA ASN A 361 7.26 -14.54 -19.61
C ASN A 361 6.77 -15.77 -18.82
N ALA A 362 7.68 -16.53 -18.21
CA ALA A 362 7.32 -17.59 -17.25
C ALA A 362 6.91 -17.01 -15.87
N ALA A 363 7.51 -15.90 -15.44
CA ALA A 363 7.20 -15.25 -14.17
C ALA A 363 5.81 -14.57 -14.18
N VAL A 364 5.43 -13.86 -15.25
CA VAL A 364 4.16 -13.12 -15.31
C VAL A 364 2.92 -13.93 -14.87
N PRO A 365 2.64 -15.16 -15.38
CA PRO A 365 1.50 -15.94 -14.89
C PRO A 365 1.65 -16.39 -13.43
N LEU A 366 2.86 -16.72 -12.96
CA LEU A 366 3.12 -17.07 -11.55
C LEU A 366 2.93 -15.90 -10.58
N LEU A 367 2.92 -14.66 -11.07
CA LEU A 367 2.64 -13.46 -10.29
C LEU A 367 1.16 -13.07 -10.27
N VAL A 368 0.30 -13.74 -11.05
CA VAL A 368 -1.14 -13.42 -11.17
C VAL A 368 -2.03 -14.60 -10.74
N LEU A 369 -1.56 -15.83 -10.89
CA LEU A 369 -2.28 -17.04 -10.48
C LEU A 369 -2.05 -17.37 -8.99
N PRO A 370 -3.02 -18.03 -8.33
CA PRO A 370 -2.88 -18.48 -6.95
C PRO A 370 -1.92 -19.68 -6.87
N VAL A 371 -0.61 -19.39 -6.71
CA VAL A 371 0.46 -20.39 -6.61
C VAL A 371 1.13 -20.33 -5.22
N PRO A 372 1.75 -21.42 -4.75
CA PRO A 372 2.55 -21.41 -3.53
C PRO A 372 3.56 -20.26 -3.47
N GLY A 373 3.65 -19.56 -2.34
CA GLY A 373 4.41 -18.30 -2.22
C GLY A 373 5.90 -18.38 -2.55
N TRP A 374 6.51 -19.57 -2.53
CA TRP A 374 7.89 -19.76 -3.00
C TRP A 374 8.02 -19.60 -4.53
N LEU A 375 7.01 -19.98 -5.32
CA LEU A 375 6.96 -19.72 -6.77
C LEU A 375 6.79 -18.24 -7.05
N THR A 376 5.94 -17.54 -6.29
CA THR A 376 5.77 -16.09 -6.41
C THR A 376 7.07 -15.35 -6.10
N ARG A 377 7.80 -15.76 -5.05
CA ARG A 377 9.14 -15.24 -4.74
C ARG A 377 10.16 -15.52 -5.85
N ALA A 378 10.22 -16.75 -6.37
CA ALA A 378 11.11 -17.12 -7.47
C ALA A 378 10.81 -16.32 -8.76
N ALA A 379 9.52 -16.10 -9.05
CA ALA A 379 9.07 -15.28 -10.17
C ALA A 379 9.50 -13.80 -10.02
N TRP A 380 9.37 -13.21 -8.83
CA TRP A 380 9.88 -11.85 -8.56
C TRP A 380 11.41 -11.77 -8.69
N ILE A 381 12.16 -12.72 -8.14
CA ILE A 381 13.62 -12.79 -8.28
C ILE A 381 14.02 -12.83 -9.78
N ALA A 382 13.34 -13.65 -10.58
CA ALA A 382 13.58 -13.75 -12.02
C ALA A 382 13.31 -12.43 -12.76
N VAL A 383 12.23 -11.72 -12.41
CA VAL A 383 11.89 -10.41 -12.98
C VAL A 383 12.92 -9.34 -12.60
N ILE A 384 13.31 -9.26 -11.33
CA ILE A 384 14.30 -8.29 -10.84
C ILE A 384 15.67 -8.56 -11.46
N ALA A 385 16.10 -9.82 -11.56
CA ALA A 385 17.34 -10.20 -12.23
C ALA A 385 17.32 -9.86 -13.74
N ALA A 386 16.20 -10.06 -14.44
CA ALA A 386 16.06 -9.69 -15.84
C ALA A 386 16.10 -8.16 -16.06
N LEU A 387 15.49 -7.39 -15.15
CA LEU A 387 15.53 -5.92 -15.17
C LEU A 387 16.94 -5.40 -14.87
N GLY A 388 17.56 -5.82 -13.77
CA GLY A 388 18.90 -5.38 -13.34
C GLY A 388 19.97 -5.70 -14.38
N SER A 389 19.93 -6.90 -14.96
CA SER A 389 20.85 -7.28 -16.05
C SER A 389 20.61 -6.48 -17.34
N PHE A 390 19.37 -6.10 -17.66
CA PHE A 390 19.11 -5.17 -18.76
C PHE A 390 19.71 -3.78 -18.49
N VAL A 391 19.48 -3.22 -17.29
CA VAL A 391 20.02 -1.91 -16.89
C VAL A 391 21.55 -1.88 -16.98
N ALA A 392 22.22 -2.91 -16.46
CA ALA A 392 23.68 -3.03 -16.52
C ALA A 392 24.22 -3.06 -17.97
N LEU A 393 23.63 -3.87 -18.85
CA LEU A 393 24.06 -3.97 -20.26
C LEU A 393 23.77 -2.68 -21.06
N ALA A 394 22.64 -2.03 -20.79
CA ALA A 394 22.30 -0.76 -21.42
C ALA A 394 23.22 0.38 -20.95
N ALA A 395 23.52 0.46 -19.66
CA ALA A 395 24.47 1.43 -19.09
C ALA A 395 25.88 1.23 -19.66
N ALA A 396 26.37 -0.02 -19.70
CA ALA A 396 27.66 -0.35 -20.33
C ALA A 396 27.74 0.08 -21.80
N THR A 397 26.64 -0.01 -22.54
CA THR A 397 26.55 0.42 -23.95
C THR A 397 26.63 1.94 -24.11
N VAL A 398 25.99 2.70 -23.20
CA VAL A 398 26.09 4.17 -23.17
C VAL A 398 27.50 4.62 -22.81
N VAL A 399 28.10 4.07 -21.74
CA VAL A 399 29.46 4.41 -21.28
C VAL A 399 30.52 4.08 -22.35
N ARG A 400 30.36 2.96 -23.08
CA ARG A 400 31.24 2.57 -24.18
C ARG A 400 31.21 3.52 -25.38
N THR A 401 30.09 4.21 -25.62
CA THR A 401 29.92 5.10 -26.78
C THR A 401 30.13 6.58 -26.47
N HIS A 402 29.82 6.99 -25.24
CA HIS A 402 30.01 8.34 -24.76
C HIS A 402 30.63 8.32 -23.37
N ARG A 403 31.81 8.96 -23.22
CA ARG A 403 32.28 9.34 -21.88
C ARG A 403 31.21 10.25 -21.26
N PRO A 404 30.75 9.98 -20.02
CA PRO A 404 29.73 10.81 -19.39
C PRO A 404 30.26 12.25 -19.26
N SER A 405 29.50 13.23 -19.74
CA SER A 405 29.83 14.62 -19.43
C SER A 405 29.48 14.90 -17.96
N PRO A 406 30.16 15.86 -17.29
CA PRO A 406 29.86 16.19 -15.90
C PRO A 406 28.38 16.61 -15.69
N VAL A 407 27.72 17.13 -16.71
CA VAL A 407 26.27 17.45 -16.68
C VAL A 407 25.42 16.18 -16.65
N VAL A 408 25.80 15.12 -17.37
CA VAL A 408 25.08 13.83 -17.34
C VAL A 408 25.30 13.14 -16.00
N ALA A 409 26.54 13.14 -15.49
CA ALA A 409 26.84 12.64 -14.16
C ALA A 409 26.05 13.38 -13.08
N GLY A 410 25.99 14.72 -13.14
CA GLY A 410 25.24 15.55 -12.20
C GLY A 410 23.72 15.32 -12.24
N ILE A 411 23.12 15.18 -13.42
CA ILE A 411 21.67 14.89 -13.54
C ILE A 411 21.37 13.47 -13.02
N THR A 412 22.18 12.48 -13.38
CA THR A 412 22.01 11.10 -12.90
C THR A 412 22.20 11.01 -11.38
N ALA A 413 23.23 11.66 -10.82
CA ALA A 413 23.45 11.74 -9.39
C ALA A 413 22.33 12.49 -8.67
N GLY A 414 21.84 13.59 -9.22
CA GLY A 414 20.69 14.33 -8.68
C GLY A 414 19.42 13.48 -8.61
N VAL A 415 19.08 12.76 -9.69
CA VAL A 415 17.93 11.83 -9.69
C VAL A 415 18.10 10.71 -8.66
N LEU A 416 19.30 10.12 -8.55
CA LEU A 416 19.59 9.10 -7.54
C LEU A 416 19.46 9.65 -6.11
N LEU A 417 20.05 10.81 -5.83
CA LEU A 417 20.02 11.45 -4.50
C LEU A 417 18.60 11.86 -4.10
N THR A 418 17.81 12.45 -5.00
CA THR A 418 16.44 12.87 -4.65
C THR A 418 15.48 11.68 -4.53
N ALA A 419 15.66 10.61 -5.31
CA ALA A 419 14.87 9.38 -5.15
C ALA A 419 15.24 8.61 -3.87
N LEU A 420 16.53 8.62 -3.48
CA LEU A 420 16.98 8.05 -2.21
C LEU A 420 16.41 8.85 -1.02
N ALA A 421 16.47 10.19 -1.07
CA ALA A 421 15.87 11.06 -0.06
C ALA A 421 14.35 10.87 0.06
N ALA A 422 13.64 10.65 -1.05
CA ALA A 422 12.22 10.33 -1.05
C ALA A 422 11.92 8.95 -0.43
N GLY A 423 12.77 7.95 -0.70
CA GLY A 423 12.63 6.59 -0.16
C GLY A 423 12.95 6.45 1.33
N VAL A 424 13.69 7.38 1.93
CA VAL A 424 13.96 7.38 3.38
C VAL A 424 12.80 7.97 4.19
N ALA A 425 11.91 8.78 3.59
CA ALA A 425 11.06 9.69 4.35
C ALA A 425 9.74 9.11 4.94
N ALA A 426 9.42 7.82 4.75
CA ALA A 426 8.07 7.59 4.20
C ALA A 426 7.26 6.28 4.49
N GLY A 427 7.59 5.50 5.52
CA GLY A 427 7.05 4.15 5.79
C GLY A 427 5.57 3.93 6.16
N SER A 428 4.53 4.42 5.43
CA SER A 428 3.13 4.51 5.98
C SER A 428 1.86 4.43 5.02
N ALA A 429 0.88 3.46 5.18
CA ALA A 429 -0.65 3.38 4.87
C ALA A 429 -1.43 2.91 3.48
N ASP A 430 -2.78 2.43 3.42
CA ASP A 430 -3.75 2.04 2.21
C ASP A 430 -5.40 1.80 2.36
N GLN A 431 -6.29 1.30 1.38
CA GLN A 431 -7.88 1.29 1.25
C GLN A 431 -8.77 0.21 0.34
N PRO A 432 -10.19 0.18 0.22
CA PRO A 432 -11.19 -0.88 -0.37
C PRO A 432 -12.42 -0.62 -1.45
N GLY A 433 -13.57 -1.42 -1.62
CA GLY A 433 -14.59 -1.57 -2.83
C GLY A 433 -16.23 -1.78 -2.77
N SER A 434 -17.01 -2.39 -3.78
CA SER A 434 -18.52 -2.16 -4.23
C SER A 434 -19.67 -3.29 -4.56
N THR A 435 -20.81 -3.08 -5.38
CA THR A 435 -22.27 -3.73 -5.39
C THR A 435 -23.14 -4.09 -6.74
N VAL A 436 -24.51 -4.48 -6.74
CA VAL A 436 -25.74 -4.34 -7.76
C VAL A 436 -27.05 -5.34 -7.78
N ALA A 437 -28.27 -5.04 -8.41
CA ALA A 437 -29.76 -5.49 -8.25
C ALA A 437 -30.69 -6.34 -9.28
N ALA A 438 -32.00 -6.70 -8.95
CA ALA A 438 -33.25 -7.05 -9.80
C ALA A 438 -34.54 -7.67 -9.05
N SER A 439 -35.76 -7.88 -9.65
CA SER A 439 -37.09 -8.17 -8.96
C SER A 439 -37.82 -9.54 -9.13
N GLY A 440 -38.60 -10.00 -8.11
CA GLY A 440 -39.45 -11.24 -8.10
C GLY A 440 -39.89 -11.72 -6.68
N THR A 441 -40.36 -12.97 -6.49
CA THR A 441 -40.06 -13.66 -5.20
C THR A 441 -38.64 -14.15 -5.35
N ARG A 442 -37.70 -13.47 -4.70
CA ARG A 442 -36.28 -13.59 -5.00
C ARG A 442 -35.57 -14.22 -3.81
N THR A 443 -35.13 -15.46 -3.99
CA THR A 443 -34.11 -16.03 -3.12
C THR A 443 -32.79 -15.33 -3.40
N VAL A 444 -32.15 -14.76 -2.38
CA VAL A 444 -30.80 -14.20 -2.46
C VAL A 444 -29.88 -15.05 -1.59
N ASP A 445 -28.82 -15.56 -2.19
CA ASP A 445 -27.79 -16.26 -1.45
C ASP A 445 -26.94 -15.23 -0.69
N VAL A 446 -26.80 -15.46 0.62
CA VAL A 446 -26.07 -14.60 1.54
C VAL A 446 -25.00 -15.45 2.22
N ALA A 447 -23.75 -15.31 1.77
CA ALA A 447 -22.60 -15.94 2.40
C ALA A 447 -22.13 -15.10 3.60
N LEU A 448 -21.92 -15.74 4.74
CA LEU A 448 -21.22 -15.19 5.89
C LEU A 448 -19.77 -15.69 5.78
N ALA A 449 -18.90 -14.84 5.23
CA ALA A 449 -17.58 -15.23 4.72
C ALA A 449 -16.56 -14.09 4.78
N ASP A 450 -15.31 -14.41 5.14
CA ASP A 450 -14.20 -13.47 5.36
C ASP A 450 -14.57 -12.34 6.36
N MET A 451 -15.30 -12.66 7.44
CA MET A 451 -15.84 -11.67 8.39
C MET A 451 -16.67 -10.56 7.71
N ARG A 452 -17.42 -10.92 6.66
CA ARG A 452 -18.33 -10.03 5.93
C ARG A 452 -19.62 -10.75 5.57
N ILE A 453 -20.69 -9.99 5.45
CA ILE A 453 -21.94 -10.47 4.84
C ILE A 453 -21.84 -10.19 3.34
N ARG A 454 -22.01 -11.22 2.51
CA ARG A 454 -21.93 -11.12 1.05
C ARG A 454 -23.23 -11.61 0.40
N PRO A 455 -23.94 -10.77 -0.39
CA PRO A 455 -23.59 -9.40 -0.74
C PRO A 455 -23.81 -8.42 0.43
N GLY A 456 -22.92 -7.43 0.57
CA GLY A 456 -23.05 -6.36 1.58
C GLY A 456 -24.16 -5.35 1.28
N THR A 457 -24.79 -5.43 0.11
CA THR A 457 -26.01 -4.68 -0.22
C THR A 457 -26.90 -5.56 -1.09
N ILE A 458 -28.19 -5.62 -0.78
CA ILE A 458 -29.24 -6.24 -1.60
C ILE A 458 -30.18 -5.15 -2.08
N GLU A 459 -30.15 -4.85 -3.37
CA GLU A 459 -31.10 -3.95 -4.01
C GLU A 459 -32.30 -4.73 -4.56
N ALA A 460 -33.50 -4.36 -4.15
CA ALA A 460 -34.76 -5.00 -4.56
C ALA A 460 -35.81 -3.96 -5.00
N ALA A 461 -36.60 -4.28 -6.02
CA ALA A 461 -37.67 -3.39 -6.46
C ALA A 461 -38.85 -3.42 -5.46
N PRO A 462 -39.59 -2.31 -5.28
CA PRO A 462 -40.83 -2.30 -4.49
C PRO A 462 -41.77 -3.46 -4.84
N GLY A 463 -42.32 -4.14 -3.84
CA GLY A 463 -43.15 -5.35 -4.00
C GLY A 463 -42.40 -6.68 -4.20
N THR A 464 -41.06 -6.68 -4.28
CA THR A 464 -40.24 -7.91 -4.32
C THR A 464 -40.31 -8.64 -2.97
N ARG A 465 -40.71 -9.92 -2.97
CA ARG A 465 -40.65 -10.77 -1.76
C ARG A 465 -39.27 -11.41 -1.67
N LEU A 466 -38.40 -10.87 -0.81
CA LEU A 466 -37.06 -11.42 -0.60
C LEU A 466 -37.09 -12.62 0.36
N VAL A 467 -36.36 -13.66 -0.01
CA VAL A 467 -35.99 -14.77 0.89
C VAL A 467 -34.46 -14.83 0.89
N LEU A 468 -33.83 -14.66 2.03
CA LEU A 468 -32.37 -14.77 2.11
C LEU A 468 -32.04 -16.24 2.43
N ARG A 469 -31.29 -16.91 1.56
CA ARG A 469 -30.67 -18.20 1.87
C ARG A 469 -29.30 -17.90 2.42
N VAL A 470 -29.18 -17.92 3.74
CA VAL A 470 -27.99 -17.52 4.48
C VAL A 470 -27.16 -18.77 4.73
N THR A 471 -25.92 -18.79 4.24
CA THR A 471 -24.97 -19.89 4.44
C THR A 471 -23.75 -19.34 5.16
N ASN A 472 -23.30 -20.03 6.21
CA ASN A 472 -22.02 -19.71 6.84
C ASN A 472 -20.88 -20.46 6.10
N GLU A 473 -19.90 -19.72 5.60
CA GLU A 473 -18.71 -20.30 4.95
C GLU A 473 -17.44 -20.15 5.83
N ASP A 474 -17.46 -19.21 6.78
CA ASP A 474 -16.41 -19.03 7.78
C ASP A 474 -16.40 -20.17 8.80
N ALA A 475 -15.24 -20.42 9.41
CA ALA A 475 -15.05 -21.43 10.45
C ALA A 475 -15.62 -21.03 11.83
N MET A 476 -16.10 -19.79 11.98
CA MET A 476 -16.68 -19.26 13.21
C MET A 476 -18.21 -19.11 13.04
N PRO A 477 -19.03 -19.40 14.06
CA PRO A 477 -20.48 -19.30 13.91
C PRO A 477 -20.92 -17.86 13.66
N HIS A 478 -21.89 -17.70 12.75
CA HIS A 478 -22.45 -16.39 12.40
C HIS A 478 -23.98 -16.49 12.25
N ASP A 479 -24.66 -15.37 12.46
CA ASP A 479 -26.08 -15.20 12.17
C ASP A 479 -26.30 -14.03 11.20
N LEU A 480 -27.54 -13.91 10.71
CA LEU A 480 -28.01 -12.71 10.05
C LEU A 480 -29.29 -12.22 10.74
N ARG A 481 -29.23 -11.03 11.32
CA ARG A 481 -30.39 -10.31 11.86
C ARG A 481 -30.68 -9.06 11.06
N LEU A 482 -31.97 -8.82 10.78
CA LEU A 482 -32.48 -7.62 10.12
C LEU A 482 -33.08 -6.63 11.13
N ALA A 483 -33.03 -5.33 10.80
CA ALA A 483 -33.63 -4.26 11.60
C ALA A 483 -35.14 -4.46 11.83
N THR A 484 -35.83 -5.10 10.88
CA THR A 484 -37.25 -5.49 10.93
C THR A 484 -37.55 -6.66 11.88
N GLY A 485 -36.55 -7.17 12.59
CA GLY A 485 -36.68 -8.12 13.69
C GLY A 485 -36.46 -9.59 13.33
N GLN A 486 -36.49 -9.96 12.05
CA GLN A 486 -36.21 -11.33 11.60
C GLN A 486 -34.72 -11.65 11.78
N ALA A 487 -34.41 -12.85 12.27
CA ALA A 487 -33.04 -13.38 12.33
C ALA A 487 -33.00 -14.86 11.92
N THR A 488 -31.86 -15.31 11.40
CA THR A 488 -31.54 -16.75 11.34
C THR A 488 -31.26 -17.28 12.76
N PRO A 489 -31.26 -18.61 12.98
CA PRO A 489 -30.45 -19.17 14.05
C PRO A 489 -28.96 -18.80 13.86
N MET A 490 -28.16 -19.04 14.89
CA MET A 490 -26.70 -19.11 14.72
C MET A 490 -26.38 -20.29 13.80
N LEU A 491 -25.51 -20.09 12.81
CA LEU A 491 -25.13 -21.08 11.80
C LEU A 491 -23.67 -21.48 12.01
N ASP A 492 -23.41 -22.78 12.16
CA ASP A 492 -22.06 -23.33 12.15
C ASP A 492 -21.49 -23.42 10.71
N GLN A 493 -20.20 -23.73 10.56
CA GLN A 493 -19.55 -23.75 9.25
C GLN A 493 -20.24 -24.73 8.28
N GLY A 494 -20.64 -24.22 7.11
CA GLY A 494 -21.37 -24.96 6.08
C GLY A 494 -22.89 -25.03 6.28
N GLU A 495 -23.40 -24.62 7.44
CA GLU A 495 -24.85 -24.61 7.68
C GLU A 495 -25.57 -23.52 6.89
N THR A 496 -26.85 -23.76 6.61
CA THR A 496 -27.69 -22.87 5.81
C THR A 496 -29.10 -22.76 6.38
N ALA A 497 -29.58 -21.52 6.57
CA ALA A 497 -30.96 -21.23 6.94
C ALA A 497 -31.62 -20.24 5.97
N THR A 498 -32.95 -20.18 5.97
CA THR A 498 -33.73 -19.26 5.15
C THR A 498 -34.43 -18.19 5.99
N LEU A 499 -34.31 -16.93 5.57
CA LEU A 499 -34.87 -15.77 6.25
C LEU A 499 -35.78 -14.99 5.31
N THR A 500 -37.11 -15.05 5.53
CA THR A 500 -38.05 -14.29 4.70
C THR A 500 -38.12 -12.84 5.16
N VAL A 501 -37.84 -11.91 4.26
CA VAL A 501 -37.90 -10.47 4.54
C VAL A 501 -39.36 -9.99 4.36
N PRO A 502 -39.88 -9.14 5.26
CA PRO A 502 -41.17 -8.47 5.05
C PRO A 502 -41.17 -7.61 3.78
N PRO A 503 -42.35 -7.21 3.27
CA PRO A 503 -42.45 -6.16 2.26
C PRO A 503 -41.71 -4.91 2.74
N LEU A 504 -40.73 -4.45 1.95
CA LEU A 504 -39.91 -3.29 2.27
C LEU A 504 -40.74 -2.01 2.08
N ALA A 505 -40.77 -1.16 3.11
CA ALA A 505 -41.27 0.22 3.03
C ALA A 505 -40.14 1.26 3.13
N GLU A 506 -39.00 0.86 3.71
CA GLU A 506 -37.78 1.65 3.90
C GLU A 506 -36.56 0.72 3.73
N PRO A 507 -35.33 1.25 3.56
CA PRO A 507 -34.11 0.44 3.59
C PRO A 507 -33.91 -0.29 4.92
N VAL A 508 -33.70 -1.60 4.87
CA VAL A 508 -33.54 -2.47 6.05
C VAL A 508 -32.06 -2.82 6.22
N ASP A 509 -31.45 -2.35 7.31
CA ASP A 509 -30.11 -2.80 7.71
C ASP A 509 -30.15 -4.24 8.20
N GLY A 510 -29.14 -5.03 7.83
CA GLY A 510 -28.87 -6.36 8.35
C GLY A 510 -27.46 -6.44 8.92
N TRP A 511 -27.24 -7.28 9.92
CA TRP A 511 -25.93 -7.48 10.54
C TRP A 511 -25.81 -8.85 11.21
N CYS A 512 -24.58 -9.30 11.41
CA CYS A 512 -24.27 -10.38 12.33
C CYS A 512 -24.30 -9.81 13.76
N THR A 513 -25.04 -10.45 14.66
CA THR A 513 -25.22 -10.03 16.05
C THR A 513 -24.07 -10.44 16.96
N VAL A 514 -23.20 -11.35 16.50
CA VAL A 514 -21.97 -11.71 17.22
C VAL A 514 -21.18 -10.42 17.53
N PRO A 515 -20.83 -10.15 18.80
CA PRO A 515 -20.30 -8.84 19.17
C PRO A 515 -19.01 -8.51 18.43
N GLY A 516 -18.84 -7.23 18.09
CA GLY A 516 -17.75 -6.75 17.23
C GLY A 516 -17.94 -6.99 15.73
N HIS A 517 -18.66 -8.04 15.29
CA HIS A 517 -18.78 -8.39 13.86
C HIS A 517 -19.50 -7.31 13.04
N ARG A 518 -20.60 -6.74 13.55
CA ARG A 518 -21.27 -5.59 12.94
C ARG A 518 -20.30 -4.41 12.73
N ALA A 519 -19.42 -4.14 13.68
CA ALA A 519 -18.42 -3.06 13.59
C ALA A 519 -17.23 -3.44 12.68
N ALA A 520 -16.90 -4.74 12.60
CA ALA A 520 -15.91 -5.30 11.68
C ALA A 520 -16.27 -4.98 10.21
N GLY A 521 -17.56 -5.03 9.89
CA GLY A 521 -18.08 -4.95 8.53
C GLY A 521 -19.00 -6.11 8.15
N MET A 522 -19.41 -6.96 9.09
CA MET A 522 -20.54 -7.89 8.93
C MET A 522 -21.87 -7.13 9.03
N THR A 523 -22.04 -6.22 8.09
CA THR A 523 -23.26 -5.47 7.82
C THR A 523 -23.66 -5.72 6.39
N MET A 524 -24.96 -5.84 6.16
CA MET A 524 -25.56 -5.69 4.85
C MET A 524 -26.64 -4.60 4.89
N ARG A 525 -26.97 -4.01 3.74
CA ARG A 525 -28.14 -3.13 3.62
C ARG A 525 -29.08 -3.66 2.55
N ILE A 526 -30.36 -3.82 2.87
CA ILE A 526 -31.39 -4.13 1.88
C ILE A 526 -32.04 -2.80 1.48
N THR A 527 -31.80 -2.35 0.25
CA THR A 527 -32.29 -1.07 -0.27
C THR A 527 -33.40 -1.29 -1.31
N MET A 528 -34.33 -0.34 -1.39
CA MET A 528 -35.29 -0.30 -2.48
C MET A 528 -34.74 0.46 -3.67
N THR A 529 -35.06 0.00 -4.88
CA THR A 529 -34.78 0.76 -6.11
C THR A 529 -35.83 1.87 -6.27
N GLU A 530 -35.45 3.12 -5.98
CA GLU A 530 -36.36 4.28 -6.11
C GLU A 530 -36.65 4.65 -7.57
N SER A 531 -37.89 5.08 -7.82
CA SER A 531 -38.26 5.89 -9.00
C SER A 531 -38.36 7.36 -8.60
N PRO A 532 -37.98 8.32 -9.46
CA PRO A 532 -37.79 9.71 -9.03
C PRO A 532 -39.09 10.54 -9.00
N ALA A 533 -39.50 11.00 -7.81
CA ALA A 533 -40.17 12.30 -7.56
C ALA A 533 -40.55 12.49 -6.08
N GLY A 534 -40.44 13.72 -5.54
CA GLY A 534 -41.12 14.15 -4.31
C GLY A 534 -40.29 15.01 -3.36
N GLU A 535 -40.67 16.28 -3.17
CA GLU A 535 -40.01 17.22 -2.25
C GLU A 535 -40.59 17.20 -0.82
N SER A 536 -39.71 17.46 0.15
CA SER A 536 -39.92 18.29 1.37
C SER A 536 -41.15 18.10 2.29
N ALA A 537 -40.88 17.79 3.56
CA ALA A 537 -41.65 18.29 4.72
C ALA A 537 -40.73 18.35 5.98
N ALA A 538 -41.07 19.18 6.97
CA ALA A 538 -40.16 19.51 8.09
C ALA A 538 -40.83 19.53 9.48
N ARG A 539 -39.99 19.42 10.53
CA ARG A 539 -40.23 19.74 11.98
C ARG A 539 -41.08 18.74 12.79
N PRO A 540 -41.06 18.78 14.16
CA PRO A 540 -40.33 19.68 15.08
C PRO A 540 -39.46 18.97 16.17
N GLN A 541 -38.87 19.80 17.04
CA GLN A 541 -38.04 19.47 18.21
C GLN A 541 -38.82 18.81 19.37
N GLY A 542 -38.09 18.11 20.25
CA GLY A 542 -38.52 17.79 21.62
C GLY A 542 -37.43 18.17 22.64
N HIS A 543 -37.76 19.03 23.59
CA HIS A 543 -36.89 19.37 24.73
C HIS A 543 -37.05 18.36 25.87
N ALA A 544 -35.95 18.06 26.57
CA ALA A 544 -36.00 17.61 27.96
C ALA A 544 -34.82 18.24 28.73
N GLN A 545 -35.13 19.00 29.78
CA GLN A 545 -34.14 19.44 30.77
C GLN A 545 -33.95 18.33 31.81
N GLY A 546 -32.71 18.10 32.23
CA GLY A 546 -32.36 17.23 33.36
C GLY A 546 -31.32 17.92 34.23
N GLN A 547 -31.52 17.91 35.54
CA GLN A 547 -30.75 18.70 36.50
C GLN A 547 -29.37 18.10 36.82
N ALA A 548 -28.49 18.92 37.39
CA ALA A 548 -27.16 18.52 37.82
C ALA A 548 -27.22 17.53 39.00
N GLN A 549 -26.44 16.45 38.90
CA GLN A 549 -25.93 15.65 40.01
C GLN A 549 -24.43 15.39 39.77
N HIS A 550 -23.67 15.18 40.84
CA HIS A 550 -22.26 14.80 40.76
C HIS A 550 -22.13 13.42 40.07
N GLY A 551 -21.86 13.44 38.76
CA GLY A 551 -21.75 12.24 37.93
C GLY A 551 -20.31 11.90 37.58
N THR A 552 -19.94 10.64 37.82
CA THR A 552 -18.78 9.99 37.20
C THR A 552 -18.82 10.17 35.68
N ARG A 553 -17.71 10.61 35.08
CA ARG A 553 -17.66 10.85 33.63
C ARG A 553 -17.40 9.53 32.89
N HIS A 554 -18.41 9.02 32.19
CA HIS A 554 -18.16 8.13 31.06
C HIS A 554 -17.67 9.00 29.90
N GLY A 555 -16.36 8.94 29.63
CA GLY A 555 -15.65 9.95 28.84
C GLY A 555 -15.95 9.92 27.34
N THR A 556 -16.28 11.08 26.77
CA THR A 556 -16.21 11.38 25.32
C THR A 556 -15.57 12.74 25.04
N GLY A 557 -14.97 13.37 26.06
CA GLY A 557 -14.32 14.68 25.98
C GLY A 557 -12.86 14.65 26.45
N PRO A 558 -12.16 15.80 26.45
CA PRO A 558 -10.75 15.90 26.81
C PRO A 558 -10.46 15.35 28.21
N LEU A 559 -9.35 14.62 28.35
CA LEU A 559 -8.86 14.11 29.62
C LEU A 559 -8.15 15.21 30.42
N ASP A 560 -8.40 15.25 31.72
CA ASP A 560 -7.66 16.05 32.68
C ASP A 560 -6.73 15.13 33.46
N LEU A 561 -5.52 14.93 32.94
CA LEU A 561 -4.52 14.01 33.51
C LEU A 561 -3.93 14.53 34.84
N ALA A 562 -4.21 15.78 35.23
CA ALA A 562 -3.78 16.35 36.50
C ALA A 562 -4.84 16.23 37.62
N ALA A 563 -6.05 15.77 37.30
CA ALA A 563 -7.08 15.51 38.29
C ALA A 563 -6.67 14.31 39.20
N PRO A 564 -7.19 14.23 40.44
CA PRO A 564 -6.95 13.05 41.28
C PRO A 564 -7.71 11.82 40.76
N MET A 565 -7.07 10.64 40.84
CA MET A 565 -7.75 9.34 40.71
C MET A 565 -8.81 9.16 41.81
N SER A 566 -9.85 8.37 41.54
CA SER A 566 -10.89 8.08 42.53
C SER A 566 -10.34 7.26 43.72
N PRO A 567 -10.86 7.41 44.96
CA PRO A 567 -10.35 6.74 46.15
C PRO A 567 -10.32 5.20 46.08
N GLU A 568 -11.16 4.61 45.25
CA GLU A 568 -11.25 3.17 44.96
C GLU A 568 -10.26 2.68 43.90
N TRP A 569 -9.63 3.57 43.12
CA TRP A 569 -8.65 3.18 42.10
C TRP A 569 -7.42 2.52 42.74
N ARG A 570 -6.87 1.52 42.05
CA ARG A 570 -5.65 0.82 42.44
C ARG A 570 -4.72 0.73 41.23
N PRO A 571 -3.43 1.06 41.37
CA PRO A 571 -2.48 0.93 40.28
C PRO A 571 -2.28 -0.53 39.90
N TYR A 572 -1.93 -0.77 38.64
CA TYR A 572 -1.37 -2.05 38.22
C TYR A 572 0.01 -2.24 38.87
N ASP A 573 0.23 -3.39 39.52
CA ASP A 573 1.52 -3.71 40.14
C ASP A 573 2.57 -4.01 39.06
N ALA A 574 3.41 -3.02 38.77
CA ALA A 574 4.49 -3.16 37.80
C ALA A 574 5.68 -4.00 38.34
N ALA A 575 5.73 -4.33 39.63
CA ALA A 575 6.89 -5.01 40.21
C ALA A 575 7.00 -6.46 39.72
N LEU A 576 8.01 -6.75 38.91
CA LEU A 576 8.16 -8.06 38.30
C LEU A 576 8.80 -9.03 39.31
N LYS A 577 8.03 -10.02 39.76
CA LYS A 577 8.51 -11.08 40.64
C LYS A 577 9.54 -11.96 39.90
N PRO A 578 10.52 -12.56 40.60
CA PRO A 578 11.47 -13.50 40.00
C PRO A 578 10.76 -14.63 39.26
N ALA A 579 11.39 -15.19 38.22
CA ALA A 579 10.84 -16.35 37.52
C ALA A 579 10.55 -17.50 38.51
N PRO A 580 9.35 -18.12 38.45
CA PRO A 580 9.01 -19.26 39.29
C PRO A 580 9.96 -20.44 39.04
N GLY A 581 10.13 -21.29 40.05
CA GLY A 581 10.93 -22.51 39.94
C GLY A 581 10.16 -23.64 39.24
N GLY A 582 10.89 -24.54 38.57
CA GLY A 582 10.32 -25.63 37.78
C GLY A 582 10.22 -25.29 36.29
N GLU A 583 9.94 -26.30 35.47
CA GLU A 583 9.91 -26.22 33.99
C GLU A 583 8.49 -26.36 33.39
N ASP A 584 7.44 -26.63 34.18
CA ASP A 584 6.03 -26.70 33.74
C ASP A 584 5.18 -25.70 34.53
N HIS A 585 4.83 -24.60 33.89
CA HIS A 585 4.03 -23.51 34.44
C HIS A 585 2.57 -23.66 34.03
N ARG A 586 1.68 -23.83 35.00
CA ARG A 586 0.23 -23.96 34.75
C ARG A 586 -0.50 -22.75 35.25
N VAL A 587 -1.22 -22.07 34.37
CA VAL A 587 -1.91 -20.81 34.67
C VAL A 587 -3.32 -20.81 34.11
N GLU A 588 -4.25 -20.16 34.80
CA GLU A 588 -5.61 -19.94 34.32
C GLU A 588 -5.79 -18.45 33.97
N ILE A 589 -6.21 -18.19 32.74
CA ILE A 589 -6.52 -16.84 32.25
C ILE A 589 -8.00 -16.76 31.92
N ARG A 590 -8.67 -15.74 32.42
CA ARG A 590 -10.13 -15.53 32.27
C ARG A 590 -10.39 -14.27 31.46
N ALA A 591 -11.04 -14.38 30.31
CA ALA A 591 -11.59 -13.19 29.66
C ALA A 591 -12.80 -12.70 30.46
N THR A 592 -12.78 -11.43 30.87
CA THR A 592 -13.87 -10.80 31.65
C THR A 592 -14.09 -9.37 31.22
N ASP A 593 -15.36 -8.94 31.21
CA ASP A 593 -15.73 -7.53 31.09
C ASP A 593 -15.64 -6.85 32.46
N ARG A 594 -14.83 -5.79 32.61
CA ARG A 594 -14.72 -5.00 33.85
C ARG A 594 -14.81 -3.51 33.62
N GLU A 595 -15.55 -2.80 34.46
CA GLU A 595 -15.46 -1.34 34.50
C GLU A 595 -14.24 -0.92 35.30
N LEU A 596 -13.31 -0.23 34.64
CA LEU A 596 -12.05 0.26 35.20
C LEU A 596 -12.01 1.79 35.10
N GLU A 597 -11.29 2.42 36.02
CA GLU A 597 -10.88 3.81 35.87
C GLU A 597 -9.59 3.84 35.05
N VAL A 598 -9.69 4.41 33.85
CA VAL A 598 -8.67 4.31 32.78
C VAL A 598 -7.85 5.60 32.61
N ALA A 599 -8.32 6.68 33.22
CA ALA A 599 -7.68 7.97 33.38
C ALA A 599 -8.35 8.68 34.58
N PRO A 600 -7.76 9.74 35.18
CA PRO A 600 -8.32 10.40 36.36
C PRO A 600 -9.81 10.77 36.23
N GLY A 601 -10.65 10.20 37.09
CA GLY A 601 -12.09 10.44 37.13
C GLY A 601 -12.89 9.90 35.94
N VAL A 602 -12.27 9.09 35.06
CA VAL A 602 -12.90 8.54 33.84
C VAL A 602 -12.98 7.02 33.93
N ARG A 603 -14.23 6.52 34.01
CA ARG A 603 -14.54 5.09 34.14
C ARG A 603 -15.16 4.53 32.86
N GLN A 604 -14.65 3.38 32.43
CA GLN A 604 -15.04 2.72 31.18
C GLN A 604 -15.09 1.20 31.36
N GLN A 605 -16.07 0.56 30.71
CA GLN A 605 -16.09 -0.88 30.53
C GLN A 605 -14.90 -1.29 29.63
N MET A 606 -14.04 -2.18 30.10
CA MET A 606 -12.89 -2.74 29.39
C MET A 606 -13.07 -4.24 29.21
N TRP A 607 -12.47 -4.78 28.15
CA TRP A 607 -12.36 -6.21 27.90
C TRP A 607 -10.98 -6.65 28.39
N THR A 608 -10.94 -7.56 29.37
CA THR A 608 -9.74 -7.79 30.18
C THR A 608 -9.37 -9.27 30.23
N PHE A 609 -8.10 -9.53 30.50
CA PHE A 609 -7.65 -10.82 31.01
C PHE A 609 -7.51 -10.70 32.54
N ASN A 610 -8.21 -11.54 33.29
CA ASN A 610 -8.26 -11.58 34.76
C ASN A 610 -8.67 -10.26 35.44
N GLY A 611 -9.42 -9.40 34.74
CA GLY A 611 -9.95 -8.17 35.30
C GLY A 611 -9.02 -6.95 35.27
N THR A 612 -7.84 -7.06 34.67
CA THR A 612 -6.85 -5.97 34.58
C THR A 612 -6.49 -5.65 33.14
N VAL A 613 -5.90 -4.45 32.93
CA VAL A 613 -5.25 -4.05 31.68
C VAL A 613 -3.83 -3.56 32.04
N PRO A 614 -2.75 -4.18 31.53
CA PRO A 614 -2.71 -5.46 30.83
C PRO A 614 -3.27 -6.62 31.68
N GLY A 615 -3.38 -7.80 31.07
CA GLY A 615 -3.60 -9.05 31.79
C GLY A 615 -2.43 -9.45 32.70
N PRO A 616 -2.49 -10.65 33.32
CA PRO A 616 -1.42 -11.17 34.15
C PRO A 616 -0.11 -11.35 33.38
N VAL A 617 0.98 -10.76 33.86
CA VAL A 617 2.31 -11.01 33.30
C VAL A 617 2.75 -12.42 33.64
N LEU A 618 3.04 -13.22 32.62
CA LEU A 618 3.64 -14.55 32.76
C LEU A 618 5.17 -14.40 32.78
N ARG A 619 5.87 -15.19 33.59
CA ARG A 619 7.34 -15.22 33.61
C ARG A 619 7.88 -16.64 33.66
N GLY A 620 8.98 -16.89 32.96
CA GLY A 620 9.74 -18.14 32.99
C GLY A 620 11.11 -17.96 32.34
N LYS A 621 11.71 -19.07 31.91
CA LYS A 621 13.04 -19.16 31.32
C LYS A 621 13.00 -19.90 29.98
N VAL A 622 14.08 -19.75 29.20
CA VAL A 622 14.26 -20.52 27.96
C VAL A 622 14.27 -22.01 28.28
N GLY A 623 13.35 -22.76 27.66
CA GLY A 623 13.15 -24.19 27.88
C GLY A 623 11.82 -24.52 28.56
N ASP A 624 11.27 -23.60 29.35
CA ASP A 624 10.06 -23.81 30.15
C ASP A 624 8.82 -24.07 29.27
N VAL A 625 7.88 -24.84 29.81
CA VAL A 625 6.58 -25.13 29.21
C VAL A 625 5.51 -24.33 29.94
N PHE A 626 4.66 -23.64 29.18
CA PHE A 626 3.47 -22.98 29.70
C PHE A 626 2.23 -23.74 29.25
N THR A 627 1.41 -24.15 30.21
CA THR A 627 0.08 -24.73 29.97
C THR A 627 -0.98 -23.75 30.49
N VAL A 628 -1.54 -22.96 29.58
CA VAL A 628 -2.55 -21.93 29.86
C VAL A 628 -3.94 -22.54 29.67
N THR A 629 -4.74 -22.58 30.73
CA THR A 629 -6.19 -22.78 30.60
C THR A 629 -6.85 -21.43 30.41
N PHE A 630 -7.31 -21.16 29.19
CA PHE A 630 -8.05 -19.93 28.87
C PHE A 630 -9.56 -20.20 28.98
N VAL A 631 -10.25 -19.41 29.79
CA VAL A 631 -11.69 -19.52 30.06
C VAL A 631 -12.35 -18.21 29.63
N ASN A 632 -13.51 -18.29 28.99
CA ASN A 632 -14.26 -17.11 28.59
C ASN A 632 -15.46 -16.88 29.53
N ASP A 633 -15.31 -15.96 30.47
CA ASP A 633 -16.38 -15.55 31.40
C ASP A 633 -17.08 -14.25 30.94
N ALA A 634 -16.76 -13.72 29.75
CA ALA A 634 -17.32 -12.49 29.21
C ALA A 634 -18.59 -12.74 28.37
N ALA A 635 -19.28 -11.67 27.94
CA ALA A 635 -20.52 -11.77 27.19
C ALA A 635 -20.35 -12.06 25.68
N MET A 636 -19.12 -12.14 25.17
CA MET A 636 -18.81 -12.36 23.75
C MET A 636 -17.69 -13.38 23.54
N GLY A 637 -17.54 -13.87 22.30
CA GLY A 637 -16.43 -14.75 21.95
C GLY A 637 -15.06 -14.09 22.12
N HIS A 638 -14.11 -14.82 22.68
CA HIS A 638 -12.72 -14.41 22.85
C HIS A 638 -11.76 -15.57 22.55
N GLY A 639 -10.52 -15.24 22.20
CA GLY A 639 -9.42 -16.19 21.97
C GLY A 639 -8.16 -15.68 22.65
N ILE A 640 -7.05 -16.40 22.51
CA ILE A 640 -5.75 -15.97 23.03
C ILE A 640 -4.60 -16.44 22.13
N ASP A 641 -3.65 -15.55 21.90
CA ASP A 641 -2.42 -15.75 21.13
C ASP A 641 -1.22 -15.31 22.00
N PHE A 642 -0.17 -16.13 22.01
CA PHE A 642 1.08 -15.92 22.76
C PHE A 642 2.26 -15.93 21.80
N HIS A 643 2.90 -14.77 21.59
CA HIS A 643 4.04 -14.66 20.66
C HIS A 643 5.27 -15.43 21.15
N ALA A 644 5.34 -15.74 22.45
CA ALA A 644 6.34 -16.63 23.04
C ALA A 644 6.19 -18.12 22.61
N GLY A 645 5.12 -18.50 21.90
CA GLY A 645 4.82 -19.87 21.50
C GLY A 645 4.70 -20.05 19.99
N SER A 646 5.49 -20.97 19.42
CA SER A 646 5.42 -21.34 18.00
C SER A 646 4.48 -22.53 17.77
N LEU A 647 3.19 -22.26 17.55
CA LEU A 647 2.15 -23.26 17.29
C LEU A 647 1.35 -22.95 16.01
N ALA A 648 0.72 -23.97 15.41
CA ALA A 648 -0.31 -23.74 14.40
C ALA A 648 -1.55 -23.12 15.07
N PRO A 649 -2.17 -22.08 14.48
CA PRO A 649 -3.19 -21.27 15.17
C PRO A 649 -4.55 -21.96 15.30
N ASP A 650 -4.89 -22.88 14.39
CA ASP A 650 -6.26 -23.34 14.12
C ASP A 650 -6.99 -23.92 15.34
N VAL A 651 -6.25 -24.50 16.30
CA VAL A 651 -6.78 -25.12 17.52
C VAL A 651 -6.52 -24.28 18.78
N PRO A 652 -5.27 -23.85 19.11
CA PRO A 652 -5.00 -23.15 20.36
C PRO A 652 -5.40 -21.67 20.34
N MET A 653 -5.47 -21.01 19.17
CA MET A 653 -5.79 -19.59 19.02
C MET A 653 -7.22 -19.33 18.55
N ARG A 654 -8.07 -20.35 18.45
CA ARG A 654 -9.47 -20.18 18.04
C ARG A 654 -10.27 -19.34 19.04
N THR A 655 -11.32 -18.68 18.56
CA THR A 655 -12.35 -18.11 19.44
C THR A 655 -13.05 -19.23 20.22
N ILE A 656 -13.25 -19.01 21.52
CA ILE A 656 -14.17 -19.76 22.39
C ILE A 656 -15.34 -18.88 22.79
N GLN A 657 -16.53 -19.48 22.86
CA GLN A 657 -17.77 -18.80 23.22
C GLN A 657 -17.89 -18.57 24.75
N PRO A 658 -18.79 -17.70 25.22
CA PRO A 658 -19.06 -17.52 26.65
C PRO A 658 -19.32 -18.85 27.38
N GLY A 659 -18.64 -19.06 28.51
CA GLY A 659 -18.68 -20.28 29.32
C GLY A 659 -17.75 -21.42 28.86
N GLU A 660 -17.16 -21.32 27.66
CA GLU A 660 -16.20 -22.31 27.16
C GLU A 660 -14.79 -22.12 27.75
N ARG A 661 -13.93 -23.12 27.51
CA ARG A 661 -12.50 -23.07 27.81
C ARG A 661 -11.67 -23.75 26.72
N LEU A 662 -10.44 -23.29 26.53
CA LEU A 662 -9.41 -23.95 25.73
C LEU A 662 -8.12 -24.13 26.54
N THR A 663 -7.28 -25.07 26.14
CA THR A 663 -5.92 -25.21 26.68
C THR A 663 -4.91 -24.84 25.61
N TYR A 664 -4.17 -23.77 25.84
CA TYR A 664 -3.03 -23.36 25.02
C TYR A 664 -1.75 -23.85 25.70
N ARG A 665 -0.96 -24.70 25.04
CA ARG A 665 0.30 -25.21 25.61
C ARG A 665 1.48 -25.00 24.69
N PHE A 666 2.44 -24.16 25.09
CA PHE A 666 3.66 -23.88 24.35
C PHE A 666 4.93 -24.14 25.17
N LYS A 667 6.06 -24.23 24.48
CA LYS A 667 7.40 -24.19 25.09
C LYS A 667 8.04 -22.84 24.75
N ALA A 668 8.62 -22.17 25.73
CA ALA A 668 9.36 -20.94 25.56
C ALA A 668 10.76 -21.22 25.01
N GLU A 669 10.88 -21.33 23.68
CA GLU A 669 12.16 -21.69 23.03
C GLU A 669 13.15 -20.51 22.95
N HIS A 670 12.68 -19.28 23.14
CA HIS A 670 13.46 -18.05 22.96
C HIS A 670 13.21 -17.04 24.09
N ALA A 671 14.27 -16.35 24.50
CA ALA A 671 14.22 -15.28 25.50
C ALA A 671 13.67 -13.99 24.90
N GLY A 672 12.93 -13.22 25.69
CA GLY A 672 12.24 -12.03 25.21
C GLY A 672 11.21 -11.47 26.17
N ALA A 673 10.79 -10.24 25.91
CA ALA A 673 9.55 -9.69 26.44
C ALA A 673 8.50 -9.80 25.33
N TRP A 674 7.65 -10.82 25.41
CA TRP A 674 6.74 -11.19 24.35
C TRP A 674 5.34 -10.63 24.62
N LEU A 675 4.65 -10.16 23.58
CA LEU A 675 3.24 -9.83 23.66
C LEU A 675 2.39 -11.12 23.71
N TYR A 676 1.28 -11.06 24.43
CA TYR A 676 0.14 -11.94 24.22
C TYR A 676 -1.14 -11.10 24.16
N HIS A 677 -2.11 -11.51 23.36
CA HIS A 677 -3.35 -10.75 23.14
C HIS A 677 -4.53 -11.65 22.76
N CYS A 678 -5.73 -11.07 22.70
CA CYS A 678 -6.88 -11.78 22.12
C CYS A 678 -6.66 -12.04 20.63
N SER A 679 -6.99 -13.26 20.18
CA SER A 679 -6.92 -13.67 18.77
C SER A 679 -8.25 -13.57 18.01
N THR A 680 -9.36 -13.24 18.68
CA THR A 680 -10.67 -13.09 18.04
C THR A 680 -10.71 -11.85 17.16
N MET A 681 -11.35 -11.97 16.00
CA MET A 681 -11.52 -10.88 15.05
C MET A 681 -12.74 -10.01 15.39
N PRO A 682 -12.63 -8.67 15.34
CA PRO A 682 -11.46 -7.88 14.93
C PRO A 682 -10.46 -7.65 16.07
N MET A 683 -9.23 -8.16 15.94
CA MET A 683 -8.21 -8.07 17.00
C MET A 683 -7.92 -6.62 17.45
N LEU A 684 -7.93 -5.66 16.51
CA LEU A 684 -7.84 -4.22 16.78
C LEU A 684 -8.79 -3.76 17.89
N GLN A 685 -10.03 -4.27 17.87
CA GLN A 685 -11.05 -3.91 18.85
C GLN A 685 -10.83 -4.62 20.19
N HIS A 686 -10.35 -5.87 20.18
CA HIS A 686 -10.07 -6.59 21.42
C HIS A 686 -8.87 -6.00 22.16
N MET A 687 -7.78 -5.74 21.44
CA MET A 687 -6.58 -5.10 21.99
C MET A 687 -6.87 -3.66 22.43
N GLY A 688 -7.57 -2.87 21.61
CA GLY A 688 -7.94 -1.49 21.94
C GLY A 688 -8.96 -1.34 23.08
N ASN A 689 -9.59 -2.44 23.52
CA ASN A 689 -10.42 -2.49 24.74
C ASN A 689 -9.70 -3.14 25.94
N GLY A 690 -8.40 -3.47 25.82
CA GLY A 690 -7.55 -3.90 26.94
C GLY A 690 -7.07 -5.36 26.92
N MET A 691 -7.42 -6.16 25.91
CA MET A 691 -7.05 -7.59 25.88
C MET A 691 -5.63 -7.85 25.36
N TYR A 692 -4.64 -7.42 26.14
CA TYR A 692 -3.21 -7.66 25.91
C TYR A 692 -2.46 -7.88 27.23
N GLY A 693 -1.26 -8.47 27.16
CA GLY A 693 -0.35 -8.64 28.30
C GLY A 693 1.04 -9.11 27.86
N ALA A 694 1.91 -9.41 28.83
CA ALA A 694 3.31 -9.78 28.55
C ALA A 694 3.66 -11.19 29.04
N VAL A 695 4.53 -11.88 28.30
CA VAL A 695 5.28 -13.07 28.73
C VAL A 695 6.75 -12.71 28.76
N ILE A 696 7.36 -12.73 29.94
CA ILE A 696 8.78 -12.46 30.14
C ILE A 696 9.53 -13.79 30.20
N ILE A 697 10.37 -14.07 29.21
CA ILE A 697 11.25 -15.24 29.18
C ILE A 697 12.68 -14.75 29.41
N ASP A 698 13.21 -15.01 30.62
CA ASP A 698 14.54 -14.60 31.02
C ASP A 698 15.60 -15.20 30.07
N PRO A 699 16.55 -14.41 29.52
CA PRO A 699 17.69 -14.95 28.79
C PRO A 699 18.61 -15.77 29.72
N PRO A 700 19.40 -16.70 29.15
CA PRO A 700 20.42 -17.42 29.90
C PRO A 700 21.33 -16.44 30.67
N ASP A 701 21.63 -16.80 31.91
CA ASP A 701 22.52 -16.05 32.81
C ASP A 701 22.13 -14.58 33.05
N LEU A 702 20.83 -14.24 32.94
CA LEU A 702 20.30 -12.91 33.25
C LEU A 702 20.77 -12.42 34.64
N PRO A 703 21.56 -11.32 34.72
CA PRO A 703 22.07 -10.83 35.99
C PRO A 703 20.96 -10.40 36.96
N ARG A 704 21.24 -10.46 38.26
CA ARG A 704 20.35 -9.86 39.27
C ARG A 704 20.46 -8.34 39.28
N VAL A 705 19.34 -7.70 39.60
CA VAL A 705 19.16 -6.27 39.77
C VAL A 705 18.41 -6.03 41.08
N ASP A 706 18.49 -4.82 41.63
CA ASP A 706 17.87 -4.48 42.91
C ASP A 706 16.36 -4.22 42.77
N ARG A 707 15.95 -3.68 41.61
CA ARG A 707 14.55 -3.44 41.23
C ARG A 707 14.28 -3.95 39.82
N GLU A 708 13.15 -4.61 39.64
CA GLU A 708 12.71 -5.10 38.33
C GLU A 708 11.23 -4.75 38.12
N TYR A 709 10.94 -4.11 36.99
CA TYR A 709 9.60 -3.63 36.62
C TYR A 709 9.19 -4.14 35.24
N VAL A 710 7.88 -4.19 34.99
CA VAL A 710 7.30 -4.46 33.67
C VAL A 710 6.25 -3.39 33.33
N LEU A 711 6.42 -2.76 32.17
CA LEU A 711 5.54 -1.73 31.63
C LEU A 711 5.06 -2.16 30.24
N VAL A 712 3.75 -2.36 30.10
CA VAL A 712 3.11 -2.66 28.82
C VAL A 712 2.47 -1.38 28.30
N HIS A 713 2.98 -0.89 27.18
CA HIS A 713 2.48 0.30 26.51
C HIS A 713 1.25 -0.03 25.66
N GLY A 714 0.18 0.74 25.81
CA GLY A 714 -1.03 0.60 25.00
C GLY A 714 -1.84 1.88 24.84
N GLU A 715 -2.73 1.84 23.87
CA GLU A 715 -3.63 2.95 23.52
C GLU A 715 -4.96 2.86 24.29
N LEU A 716 -5.52 4.02 24.67
CA LEU A 716 -6.85 4.15 25.26
C LEU A 716 -7.83 4.78 24.27
N TYR A 717 -8.91 4.07 23.99
CA TYR A 717 -10.01 4.53 23.15
C TYR A 717 -11.29 4.69 23.97
N LEU A 718 -11.66 5.94 24.25
CA LEU A 718 -12.82 6.27 25.07
C LEU A 718 -14.13 6.08 24.28
N GLY A 719 -15.07 5.38 24.90
CA GLY A 719 -16.40 5.09 24.37
C GLY A 719 -16.90 3.73 24.87
N ARG A 720 -18.13 3.36 24.48
CA ARG A 720 -18.65 2.02 24.77
C ARG A 720 -17.89 0.97 23.94
N PRO A 721 -17.33 -0.10 24.52
CA PRO A 721 -16.78 -1.23 23.77
C PRO A 721 -17.78 -1.75 22.75
N GLY A 722 -17.32 -2.01 21.52
CA GLY A 722 -18.20 -2.41 20.43
C GLY A 722 -18.78 -1.26 19.59
N SER A 723 -18.79 -0.02 20.10
CA SER A 723 -19.48 1.10 19.45
C SER A 723 -18.81 1.59 18.17
N ALA A 724 -19.62 2.06 17.21
CA ALA A 724 -19.13 2.57 15.94
C ALA A 724 -18.18 3.77 16.09
N GLU A 725 -18.44 4.64 17.07
CA GLU A 725 -17.62 5.82 17.37
C GLU A 725 -16.23 5.42 17.90
N GLN A 726 -16.17 4.52 18.89
CA GLN A 726 -14.92 4.02 19.44
C GLN A 726 -14.11 3.25 18.40
N VAL A 727 -14.78 2.42 17.58
CA VAL A 727 -14.13 1.68 16.48
C VAL A 727 -13.63 2.60 15.37
N ALA A 728 -14.33 3.69 15.08
CA ALA A 728 -13.84 4.71 14.16
C ALA A 728 -12.55 5.36 14.68
N LYS A 729 -12.50 5.74 15.98
CA LYS A 729 -11.25 6.23 16.60
C LYS A 729 -10.09 5.24 16.44
N MET A 730 -10.33 3.94 16.71
CA MET A 730 -9.32 2.87 16.53
C MET A 730 -8.84 2.74 15.08
N ARG A 731 -9.76 2.79 14.11
CA ARG A 731 -9.42 2.67 12.67
C ARG A 731 -8.76 3.91 12.09
N ASP A 732 -9.10 5.09 12.62
CA ASP A 732 -8.53 6.37 12.21
C ASP A 732 -7.15 6.64 12.85
N GLY A 733 -6.70 5.82 13.81
CA GLY A 733 -5.49 6.07 14.60
C GLY A 733 -5.62 7.30 15.50
N ARG A 734 -6.80 7.48 16.13
CA ARG A 734 -7.13 8.61 17.02
C ARG A 734 -7.48 8.16 18.44
N PRO A 735 -6.55 7.56 19.20
CA PRO A 735 -6.77 7.29 20.62
C PRO A 735 -6.97 8.59 21.40
N ASP A 736 -7.64 8.48 22.54
CA ASP A 736 -7.89 9.59 23.46
C ASP A 736 -6.76 9.76 24.49
N ALA A 737 -5.97 8.71 24.71
CA ALA A 737 -4.79 8.68 25.56
C ALA A 737 -3.87 7.50 25.21
N TRP A 738 -2.67 7.50 25.77
CA TRP A 738 -1.79 6.35 25.84
C TRP A 738 -1.45 6.06 27.31
N ALA A 739 -1.04 4.83 27.62
CA ALA A 739 -0.77 4.43 29.00
C ALA A 739 0.33 3.37 29.07
N PHE A 740 1.13 3.45 30.14
CA PHE A 740 1.82 2.28 30.66
C PHE A 740 0.91 1.57 31.66
N ASN A 741 0.70 0.28 31.46
CA ASN A 741 -0.18 -0.56 32.27
C ASN A 741 -1.62 -0.03 32.43
N GLY A 742 -2.24 0.36 31.30
CA GLY A 742 -3.69 0.50 31.15
C GLY A 742 -4.38 1.71 31.80
N THR A 743 -3.67 2.51 32.61
CA THR A 743 -4.18 3.77 33.18
C THR A 743 -3.34 4.96 32.71
N ALA A 744 -3.95 5.89 31.97
CA ALA A 744 -3.29 7.12 31.54
C ALA A 744 -2.87 7.96 32.77
N ALA A 745 -1.61 8.40 32.81
CA ALA A 745 -0.96 9.06 33.96
C ALA A 745 -1.01 8.27 35.29
N GLY A 746 -1.34 6.97 35.29
CA GLY A 746 -1.52 6.19 36.53
C GLY A 746 -0.27 6.17 37.43
N TYR A 747 0.92 6.13 36.84
CA TYR A 747 2.18 6.12 37.59
C TYR A 747 2.69 7.50 38.05
N ASP A 748 1.98 8.59 37.74
CA ASP A 748 2.16 9.87 38.44
C ASP A 748 1.49 9.81 39.82
N HIS A 749 0.30 9.20 39.89
CA HIS A 749 -0.46 9.03 41.13
C HIS A 749 0.04 7.87 42.01
N ALA A 750 0.69 6.87 41.40
CA ALA A 750 1.31 5.75 42.10
C ALA A 750 2.76 5.50 41.63
N PRO A 751 3.73 6.36 42.00
CA PRO A 751 5.12 6.23 41.55
C PRO A 751 5.77 4.86 41.83
N LEU A 752 6.60 4.40 40.88
CA LEU A 752 7.52 3.29 41.09
C LEU A 752 8.59 3.67 42.13
N THR A 753 9.28 2.71 42.76
CA THR A 753 10.15 2.99 43.92
C THR A 753 11.52 2.30 43.88
N ALA A 754 12.58 3.10 44.00
CA ALA A 754 13.96 2.63 44.11
C ALA A 754 14.71 3.39 45.21
N ARG A 755 15.96 3.00 45.48
CA ARG A 755 16.92 3.73 46.32
C ARG A 755 18.08 4.27 45.50
N ALA A 756 18.75 5.31 45.99
CA ALA A 756 19.99 5.78 45.40
C ALA A 756 21.04 4.65 45.41
N GLY A 757 21.61 4.37 44.24
CA GLY A 757 22.49 3.23 44.00
C GLY A 757 21.79 1.93 43.56
N ASP A 758 20.46 1.80 43.64
CA ASP A 758 19.75 0.62 43.11
C ASP A 758 20.01 0.52 41.59
N ARG A 759 20.34 -0.69 41.13
CA ARG A 759 20.19 -1.07 39.72
C ARG A 759 18.74 -1.40 39.44
N VAL A 760 18.14 -0.67 38.50
CA VAL A 760 16.76 -0.83 38.08
C VAL A 760 16.74 -1.43 36.68
N ARG A 761 16.04 -2.55 36.51
CA ARG A 761 15.64 -3.08 35.19
C ARG A 761 14.18 -2.75 34.92
N VAL A 762 13.88 -2.25 33.73
CA VAL A 762 12.50 -2.06 33.26
C VAL A 762 12.32 -2.86 31.98
N TRP A 763 11.49 -3.90 32.06
CA TRP A 763 10.96 -4.63 30.91
C TRP A 763 9.84 -3.81 30.26
N VAL A 764 9.86 -3.68 28.94
CA VAL A 764 8.88 -2.91 28.18
C VAL A 764 8.34 -3.74 27.03
N VAL A 765 7.02 -3.72 26.84
CA VAL A 765 6.32 -4.35 25.69
C VAL A 765 5.42 -3.32 25.03
N GLY A 766 5.60 -3.11 23.72
CA GLY A 766 4.73 -2.25 22.92
C GLY A 766 3.50 -3.02 22.44
N ALA A 767 2.41 -3.04 23.22
CA ALA A 767 1.22 -3.82 22.85
C ALA A 767 0.41 -3.19 21.69
N GLY A 768 0.43 -1.87 21.54
CA GLY A 768 -0.32 -1.15 20.51
C GLY A 768 -1.80 -0.92 20.90
N PRO A 769 -2.78 -1.21 20.02
CA PRO A 769 -2.68 -1.98 18.79
C PRO A 769 -2.05 -1.29 17.56
N ALA A 770 -1.94 0.05 17.52
CA ALA A 770 -1.33 0.75 16.37
C ALA A 770 0.02 1.45 16.68
N SER A 771 0.22 1.92 17.90
CA SER A 771 1.39 2.71 18.32
C SER A 771 2.49 1.86 18.96
N GLY A 772 3.74 2.11 18.52
CA GLY A 772 4.93 1.71 19.27
C GLY A 772 5.21 2.66 20.44
N THR A 773 6.35 2.50 21.10
CA THR A 773 6.80 3.40 22.18
C THR A 773 8.30 3.71 22.10
N ALA A 774 8.70 4.92 22.48
CA ALA A 774 10.09 5.34 22.63
C ALA A 774 10.41 5.54 24.12
N PHE A 775 10.51 4.44 24.88
CA PHE A 775 10.62 4.48 26.33
C PHE A 775 11.92 5.14 26.80
N HIS A 776 11.78 6.15 27.66
CA HIS A 776 12.88 6.93 28.24
C HIS A 776 12.68 7.13 29.75
N ILE A 777 13.78 7.20 30.51
CA ILE A 777 13.79 7.64 31.92
C ILE A 777 14.61 8.92 32.03
N VAL A 778 13.94 10.04 32.28
CA VAL A 778 14.54 11.37 32.40
C VAL A 778 15.50 11.39 33.59
N GLY A 779 16.75 11.78 33.32
CA GLY A 779 17.82 11.81 34.32
C GLY A 779 18.60 10.49 34.49
N ALA A 780 18.25 9.43 33.75
CA ALA A 780 19.01 8.18 33.71
C ALA A 780 19.53 7.89 32.30
N GLN A 781 20.65 7.17 32.22
CA GLN A 781 21.16 6.58 30.98
C GLN A 781 21.19 5.06 31.15
N PHE A 782 20.81 4.34 30.11
CA PHE A 782 20.80 2.88 30.11
C PHE A 782 22.20 2.36 29.77
N ASP A 783 22.77 1.57 30.66
CA ASP A 783 24.05 0.86 30.44
C ASP A 783 23.86 -0.56 29.91
N THR A 784 22.61 -1.02 29.85
CA THR A 784 22.21 -2.30 29.28
C THR A 784 20.91 -2.11 28.53
N VAL A 785 20.84 -2.62 27.30
CA VAL A 785 19.63 -2.61 26.47
C VAL A 785 19.50 -3.96 25.80
N TYR A 786 18.34 -4.59 25.98
CA TYR A 786 17.94 -5.83 25.35
C TYR A 786 16.65 -5.60 24.57
N LYS A 787 16.59 -6.02 23.31
CA LYS A 787 15.46 -5.80 22.39
C LYS A 787 15.32 -7.01 21.48
N GLU A 788 14.11 -7.53 21.32
CA GLU A 788 13.78 -8.57 20.33
C GLU A 788 14.71 -9.79 20.35
N GLY A 789 15.06 -10.27 21.55
CA GLY A 789 15.93 -11.44 21.75
C GLY A 789 17.44 -11.15 21.82
N ALA A 790 17.88 -9.91 21.57
CA ALA A 790 19.29 -9.54 21.49
C ALA A 790 19.70 -8.40 22.43
N TYR A 791 20.90 -8.47 22.99
CA TYR A 791 21.54 -7.33 23.66
C TYR A 791 22.07 -6.34 22.61
N LEU A 792 21.63 -5.09 22.67
CA LEU A 792 22.18 -3.96 21.91
C LEU A 792 23.29 -3.23 22.67
N LEU A 793 23.24 -3.30 24.00
CA LEU A 793 24.24 -2.76 24.92
C LEU A 793 24.29 -3.65 26.17
N ARG A 794 25.48 -3.86 26.74
CA ARG A 794 25.70 -4.63 27.97
C ARG A 794 26.47 -3.81 29.00
N LYS A 795 26.13 -4.00 30.27
CA LYS A 795 26.90 -3.50 31.40
C LYS A 795 28.39 -3.81 31.25
N GLY A 796 29.21 -2.76 31.16
CA GLY A 796 30.66 -2.84 30.97
C GLY A 796 31.15 -2.42 29.58
N ASP A 797 30.24 -2.22 28.62
CA ASP A 797 30.54 -1.52 27.37
C ASP A 797 30.79 -0.02 27.65
N ASP A 798 31.65 0.64 26.86
CA ASP A 798 31.95 2.08 26.98
C ASP A 798 30.78 2.99 26.50
N GLY A 799 29.69 2.39 26.01
CA GLY A 799 28.53 3.07 25.44
C GLY A 799 27.37 3.25 26.43
N GLY A 800 26.45 4.14 26.09
CA GLY A 800 25.19 4.35 26.81
C GLY A 800 24.03 4.57 25.84
N ALA A 801 22.82 4.19 26.24
CA ALA A 801 21.60 4.41 25.49
C ALA A 801 20.63 5.30 26.27
N GLN A 802 19.76 6.02 25.55
CA GLN A 802 18.80 6.97 26.12
C GLN A 802 17.34 6.52 25.96
N ILE A 803 17.04 5.71 24.95
CA ILE A 803 15.69 5.28 24.56
C ILE A 803 15.72 3.79 24.27
N LEU A 804 14.67 3.07 24.68
CA LEU A 804 14.28 1.78 24.11
C LEU A 804 13.09 2.01 23.17
N ASP A 805 13.36 1.99 21.87
CA ASP A 805 12.33 2.09 20.84
C ASP A 805 11.72 0.70 20.57
N LEU A 806 10.39 0.60 20.52
CA LEU A 806 9.66 -0.63 20.27
C LEU A 806 8.51 -0.34 19.29
N ALA A 807 8.44 -1.07 18.18
CA ALA A 807 7.25 -1.09 17.34
C ALA A 807 6.12 -1.91 18.02
N PRO A 808 4.84 -1.82 17.55
CA PRO A 808 3.78 -2.70 18.04
C PRO A 808 4.16 -4.17 17.91
N GLY A 809 3.93 -4.95 18.97
CA GLY A 809 4.34 -6.35 19.09
C GLY A 809 5.75 -6.57 19.67
N GLN A 810 6.61 -5.56 19.68
CA GLN A 810 8.00 -5.71 20.13
C GLN A 810 8.17 -5.57 21.64
N GLY A 811 9.24 -6.16 22.16
CA GLY A 811 9.60 -6.00 23.56
C GLY A 811 11.08 -6.15 23.88
N GLY A 812 11.43 -5.75 25.10
CA GLY A 812 12.80 -5.68 25.57
C GLY A 812 12.92 -5.32 27.05
N PHE A 813 14.14 -5.00 27.47
CA PHE A 813 14.39 -4.34 28.76
C PHE A 813 15.56 -3.37 28.67
N VAL A 814 15.57 -2.42 29.61
CA VAL A 814 16.71 -1.52 29.87
C VAL A 814 17.17 -1.66 31.31
N GLU A 815 18.45 -1.40 31.57
CA GLU A 815 18.96 -1.23 32.94
C GLU A 815 19.72 0.09 33.10
N ALA A 816 19.55 0.70 34.27
CA ALA A 816 20.33 1.84 34.72
C ALA A 816 20.61 1.73 36.23
N VAL A 817 21.59 2.49 36.72
CA VAL A 817 21.75 2.79 38.14
C VAL A 817 21.22 4.20 38.37
N VAL A 818 20.35 4.39 39.36
CA VAL A 818 19.86 5.72 39.76
C VAL A 818 20.76 6.28 40.87
N PRO A 819 21.64 7.27 40.60
CA PRO A 819 22.73 7.61 41.52
C PRO A 819 22.30 8.43 42.74
N GLU A 820 21.19 9.17 42.64
CA GLU A 820 20.78 10.18 43.62
C GLU A 820 19.30 10.03 43.99
N ALA A 821 18.92 10.55 45.15
CA ALA A 821 17.52 10.59 45.57
C ALA A 821 16.75 11.67 44.78
N GLY A 822 15.54 11.37 44.33
CA GLY A 822 14.77 12.27 43.48
C GLY A 822 13.50 11.66 42.90
N HIS A 823 12.92 12.36 41.94
CA HIS A 823 11.81 11.86 41.12
C HIS A 823 12.28 11.86 39.68
N TYR A 824 12.37 10.69 39.07
CA TYR A 824 12.84 10.46 37.71
C TYR A 824 11.62 10.14 36.83
N PRO A 825 11.10 11.09 36.03
CA PRO A 825 10.02 10.80 35.11
C PRO A 825 10.42 9.71 34.11
N PHE A 826 9.55 8.73 33.89
CA PHE A 826 9.63 7.84 32.74
C PHE A 826 8.49 8.15 31.78
N VAL A 827 8.79 8.14 30.48
CA VAL A 827 7.89 8.64 29.43
C VAL A 827 8.01 7.79 28.17
N ASP A 828 6.96 7.81 27.35
CA ASP A 828 7.13 7.65 25.91
C ASP A 828 7.64 8.98 25.33
N HIS A 829 8.78 8.94 24.64
CA HIS A 829 9.40 10.11 24.03
C HIS A 829 8.76 10.52 22.68
N ASP A 830 7.79 9.76 22.14
CA ASP A 830 6.79 10.39 21.29
C ASP A 830 5.90 11.27 22.17
N MET A 831 6.18 12.58 22.18
CA MET A 831 5.53 13.51 23.09
C MET A 831 4.00 13.57 22.91
N ARG A 832 3.45 13.08 21.79
CA ARG A 832 2.00 12.94 21.64
C ARG A 832 1.42 11.86 22.56
N HIS A 833 2.17 10.78 22.79
CA HIS A 833 1.83 9.73 23.75
C HIS A 833 2.18 10.18 25.17
N GLY A 834 3.38 10.77 25.34
CA GLY A 834 3.90 11.27 26.61
C GLY A 834 3.00 12.35 27.24
N GLU A 835 2.61 13.39 26.50
CA GLU A 835 1.71 14.44 27.01
C GLU A 835 0.25 13.97 27.16
N ALA A 836 -0.10 12.80 26.61
CA ALA A 836 -1.44 12.20 26.66
C ALA A 836 -1.50 10.93 27.53
N GLY A 837 -0.60 10.79 28.51
CA GLY A 837 -0.74 9.82 29.60
C GLY A 837 0.26 8.66 29.64
N ALA A 838 1.12 8.49 28.63
CA ALA A 838 2.20 7.48 28.65
C ALA A 838 3.41 7.99 29.44
N HIS A 839 3.20 8.23 30.74
CA HIS A 839 4.24 8.68 31.67
C HIS A 839 3.99 8.17 33.10
N GLY A 840 5.02 8.34 33.93
CA GLY A 840 5.01 8.03 35.35
C GLY A 840 6.26 8.53 36.05
N ILE A 841 6.31 8.35 37.36
CA ILE A 841 7.47 8.73 38.18
C ILE A 841 8.15 7.49 38.76
N LEU A 842 9.47 7.38 38.60
CA LEU A 842 10.33 6.55 39.44
C LEU A 842 10.83 7.40 40.61
N LYS A 843 10.28 7.14 41.80
CA LYS A 843 10.65 7.81 43.05
C LYS A 843 11.84 7.10 43.69
N VAL A 844 12.96 7.81 43.77
CA VAL A 844 14.23 7.31 44.31
C VAL A 844 14.44 7.91 45.71
N THR A 845 14.53 7.07 46.74
CA THR A 845 14.83 7.50 48.12
C THR A 845 16.33 7.42 48.40
N GLY A 846 16.82 8.25 49.33
CA GLY A 846 18.20 8.16 49.85
C GLY A 846 18.45 6.97 50.76
#